data_AF-A0A7M2SN18-F1
#
_entry.id   AF-A0A7M2SN18-F1
#
_cell.length_a   1.000
_cell.length_b   1.000
_cell.length_c   1.000
_cell.angle_alpha   90.00
_cell.angle_beta   90.00
_cell.angle_gamma   90.00
#
_symmetry.space_group_name_H-M   'P 1'
#
loop_
_entity.id
_entity.type
_entity.pdbx_description
1 polymer ?
#
loop_
_entity_poly.entity_id
_entity_poly.type
_entity_poly.pdbx_seq_one_letter_code
_entity_poly.pdbx_strand_id
1 'polypeptide(L)'
;MLIGASSYSHLDDLPAVQANVPALKALLCRADAPFRTENCVAMVDPSTTFEVSEAVRKAAREATDTLLIYYAGHGLLDDKGDLHLAVPQSDNASVYDTAVPYDWIRRPIESTGAPRRIVILDCCYGARAFGVQSESVIDLAEVDGTYVMAAARETAVALSPPGETFTAFTAELIETLSEGVPGAGELLDLRVIFSHVRGRLKARSRPTPLDLDRNGLGATPFIRNSAHVPATLPADTHHDMLHVLESTPRTATIRQLVTSVSLLSEKRTATAGDLVRTALQVRAVAELAPFLAALFEAGHRAPAEAALPTLFLTRPVKETAYLVDLLHAMSADECVVSLLRLSVRLQPTQQAIQFAEALCRADLAEHARTLLMGFALTRDVAEAAQLMQELAQGGLTHLIDDVARSVADRRTASDITALFLSLCGYDMRDTAALLSQIVAEKRSAIDAAEMISVLVREGYDHQARQIFVVGMSQRGPHYLAELVAALQSNRLVDAAATARFLAVQHWPTEDVSQFIAHLLAVGQHQHALEAAVDIARERAVEEFASITSHLTELIADQAMEELLDDAARACSPSQAAYLVTKLDAAGQDGPAERIFWLSLHRPVGHAAGTLRHLDVAGSRFLSDTELSELWLTHPPSDLARLAVALERSLPHKSELLLGIAERPVHQVATMVDSLEKAEANTLSNKVLRAVIDEWSMPAQAQLIIGLEERSQIGCARYVEQRASHKKEFAAILRAARNQNKPAEPWWPWWPRQRITYQPSPHTHVMYVVKRDETIQDIANRYGVRQAGIIDENGLRVPYTIREGQALSIPLESEHRRFMVPPFPRCLGPGRVHADVEQLQKLLKRAEYLDQLVLESDHYGPKTCQAVARLNREHLLGRPPTPDEDPRITHKGWDILFRLARGG
;
A
#
# COMPACT_ATOMS: atom_id res chain seq x y z
N MET A 1 7.06 -31.58 -3.63
CA MET A 1 7.56 -30.58 -4.60
C MET A 1 8.86 -30.01 -4.08
N LEU A 2 9.92 -30.03 -4.89
CA LEU A 2 11.24 -29.51 -4.53
C LEU A 2 11.66 -28.47 -5.59
N ILE A 3 11.97 -27.25 -5.18
CA ILE A 3 12.28 -26.12 -6.05
C ILE A 3 13.66 -25.58 -5.69
N GLY A 4 14.50 -25.31 -6.69
CA GLY A 4 15.80 -24.68 -6.51
C GLY A 4 16.04 -23.62 -7.57
N ALA A 5 16.52 -22.45 -7.17
CA ALA A 5 17.02 -21.41 -8.06
C ALA A 5 18.49 -21.14 -7.73
N SER A 6 19.37 -21.42 -8.68
CA SER A 6 20.82 -21.52 -8.52
C SER A 6 21.59 -20.56 -9.42
N SER A 7 21.07 -20.23 -10.61
CA SER A 7 21.67 -19.26 -11.52
C SER A 7 20.74 -18.07 -11.73
N TYR A 8 21.29 -16.85 -11.64
CA TYR A 8 20.54 -15.60 -11.70
C TYR A 8 21.14 -14.62 -12.71
N SER A 9 20.28 -13.82 -13.34
CA SER A 9 20.70 -12.78 -14.28
C SER A 9 21.06 -11.46 -13.58
N HIS A 10 20.45 -11.19 -12.42
CA HIS A 10 20.54 -9.91 -11.69
C HIS A 10 20.94 -10.06 -10.22
N LEU A 11 21.13 -11.29 -9.73
CA LEU A 11 21.56 -11.62 -8.36
C LEU A 11 22.82 -12.50 -8.41
N ASP A 12 23.47 -12.69 -7.27
CA ASP A 12 24.62 -13.60 -7.18
C ASP A 12 24.18 -15.07 -7.37
N ASP A 13 24.93 -15.84 -8.15
CA ASP A 13 24.69 -17.27 -8.33
C ASP A 13 24.87 -18.07 -7.02
N LEU A 14 24.00 -19.07 -6.83
CA LEU A 14 24.02 -20.02 -5.71
C LEU A 14 24.22 -21.45 -6.25
N PRO A 15 25.42 -21.79 -6.79
CA PRO A 15 25.64 -23.05 -7.50
C PRO A 15 25.37 -24.30 -6.65
N ALA A 16 25.53 -24.22 -5.32
CA ALA A 16 25.23 -25.32 -4.41
C ALA A 16 23.74 -25.75 -4.43
N VAL A 17 22.83 -24.83 -4.74
CA VAL A 17 21.38 -25.12 -4.84
C VAL A 17 21.09 -26.13 -5.96
N GLN A 18 21.89 -26.11 -7.04
CA GLN A 18 21.74 -27.05 -8.16
C GLN A 18 21.90 -28.51 -7.72
N ALA A 19 22.75 -28.77 -6.72
CA ALA A 19 22.97 -30.10 -6.17
C ALA A 19 21.98 -30.48 -5.05
N ASN A 20 21.41 -29.50 -4.34
CA ASN A 20 20.48 -29.73 -3.23
C ASN A 20 19.23 -30.52 -3.65
N VAL A 21 18.53 -30.04 -4.68
CA VAL A 21 17.23 -30.57 -5.12
C VAL A 21 17.31 -32.05 -5.53
N PRO A 22 18.23 -32.49 -6.42
CA PRO A 22 18.33 -33.89 -6.81
C PRO A 22 18.76 -34.80 -5.64
N ALA A 23 19.63 -34.33 -4.73
CA ALA A 23 20.06 -35.09 -3.58
C ALA A 23 18.92 -35.33 -2.57
N LEU A 24 18.15 -34.29 -2.25
CA LEU A 24 16.95 -34.42 -1.40
C LEU A 24 15.89 -35.31 -2.05
N LYS A 25 15.67 -35.20 -3.37
CA LYS A 25 14.76 -36.09 -4.09
C LYS A 25 15.16 -37.55 -3.94
N ALA A 26 16.45 -37.86 -4.10
CA ALA A 26 16.97 -39.21 -3.98
C ALA A 26 16.71 -39.80 -2.58
N LEU A 27 16.91 -39.03 -1.51
CA LEU A 27 16.67 -39.46 -0.13
C LEU A 27 15.18 -39.63 0.20
N LEU A 28 14.35 -38.68 -0.23
CA LEU A 28 12.91 -38.68 0.06
C LEU A 28 12.12 -39.75 -0.73
N CYS A 29 12.73 -40.34 -1.77
CA CYS A 29 12.08 -41.32 -2.66
C CYS A 29 12.70 -42.72 -2.64
N ARG A 30 13.55 -43.05 -1.64
CA ARG A 30 14.06 -44.41 -1.46
C ARG A 30 12.94 -45.40 -1.15
N ALA A 31 13.21 -46.69 -1.28
CA ALA A 31 12.24 -47.75 -1.01
C ALA A 31 11.68 -47.74 0.43
N ASP A 32 12.44 -47.17 1.37
CA ASP A 32 12.14 -47.01 2.80
C ASP A 32 11.75 -45.58 3.20
N ALA A 33 11.58 -44.67 2.22
CA ALA A 33 11.34 -43.24 2.40
C ALA A 33 9.84 -42.85 2.27
N PRO A 34 9.44 -41.64 2.71
CA PRO A 34 8.02 -41.27 2.81
C PRO A 34 7.31 -41.02 1.46
N PHE A 35 8.03 -40.79 0.35
CA PHE A 35 7.40 -40.44 -0.93
C PHE A 35 7.71 -41.44 -2.04
N ARG A 36 6.74 -41.67 -2.93
CA ARG A 36 6.99 -42.38 -4.19
C ARG A 36 7.66 -41.45 -5.20
N THR A 37 8.56 -41.99 -6.02
CA THR A 37 9.28 -41.23 -7.06
C THR A 37 8.34 -40.48 -8.00
N GLU A 38 7.19 -41.07 -8.34
CA GLU A 38 6.15 -40.47 -9.20
C GLU A 38 5.48 -39.23 -8.59
N ASN A 39 5.46 -39.11 -7.26
CA ASN A 39 4.82 -38.00 -6.53
C ASN A 39 5.82 -36.92 -6.11
N CYS A 40 7.10 -37.07 -6.46
CA CYS A 40 8.15 -36.12 -6.10
C CYS A 40 8.64 -35.34 -7.34
N VAL A 41 8.02 -34.20 -7.58
CA VAL A 41 8.43 -33.26 -8.64
C VAL A 41 9.59 -32.40 -8.15
N ALA A 42 10.64 -32.29 -8.97
CA ALA A 42 11.82 -31.47 -8.75
C ALA A 42 11.95 -30.45 -9.89
N MET A 43 12.18 -29.19 -9.54
CA MET A 43 12.28 -28.06 -10.46
C MET A 43 13.54 -27.28 -10.11
N VAL A 44 14.45 -27.14 -11.07
CA VAL A 44 15.72 -26.42 -10.91
C VAL A 44 15.76 -25.31 -11.95
N ASP A 45 16.08 -24.10 -11.51
CA ASP A 45 16.12 -22.86 -12.29
C ASP A 45 14.83 -22.61 -13.10
N PRO A 46 13.66 -22.51 -12.44
CA PRO A 46 12.39 -22.27 -13.12
C PRO A 46 12.43 -20.98 -13.94
N SER A 47 11.99 -21.01 -15.19
CA SER A 47 12.18 -19.87 -16.09
C SER A 47 11.25 -18.69 -15.77
N THR A 48 10.14 -18.93 -15.08
CA THR A 48 9.14 -17.92 -14.75
C THR A 48 8.54 -18.13 -13.36
N THR A 49 8.03 -17.05 -12.75
CA THR A 49 7.29 -17.11 -11.48
C THR A 49 6.01 -17.94 -11.58
N PHE A 50 5.37 -17.94 -12.75
CA PHE A 50 4.16 -18.73 -13.03
C PHE A 50 4.41 -20.24 -12.95
N GLU A 51 5.55 -20.71 -13.47
CA GLU A 51 5.93 -22.13 -13.45
C GLU A 51 5.98 -22.69 -12.02
N VAL A 52 6.54 -21.91 -11.09
CA VAL A 52 6.60 -22.23 -9.66
C VAL A 52 5.19 -22.30 -9.07
N SER A 53 4.37 -21.26 -9.29
CA SER A 53 3.00 -21.19 -8.77
C SER A 53 2.13 -22.33 -9.28
N GLU A 54 2.22 -22.67 -10.57
CA GLU A 54 1.46 -23.76 -11.18
C GLU A 54 1.87 -25.11 -10.58
N ALA A 55 3.17 -25.38 -10.46
CA ALA A 55 3.67 -26.65 -9.94
C ALA A 55 3.31 -26.85 -8.46
N VAL A 56 3.41 -25.81 -7.62
CA VAL A 56 2.97 -25.86 -6.22
C VAL A 56 1.47 -26.13 -6.14
N ARG A 57 0.65 -25.44 -6.95
CA ARG A 57 -0.80 -25.64 -6.98
C ARG A 57 -1.19 -27.04 -7.43
N LYS A 58 -0.47 -27.60 -8.40
CA LYS A 58 -0.66 -28.98 -8.83
C LYS A 58 -0.31 -29.98 -7.71
N ALA A 59 0.85 -29.83 -7.09
CA ALA A 59 1.27 -30.68 -5.97
C ALA A 59 0.28 -30.62 -4.80
N ALA A 60 -0.22 -29.43 -4.45
CA ALA A 60 -1.20 -29.24 -3.38
C ALA A 60 -2.56 -29.91 -3.67
N ARG A 61 -3.00 -29.95 -4.94
CA ARG A 61 -4.24 -30.66 -5.33
C ARG A 61 -4.09 -32.17 -5.35
N GLU A 62 -2.91 -32.66 -5.71
CA GLU A 62 -2.62 -34.09 -5.85
C GLU A 62 -2.28 -34.76 -4.51
N ALA A 63 -1.83 -34.00 -3.52
CA ALA A 63 -1.49 -34.51 -2.20
C ALA A 63 -2.75 -34.92 -1.40
N THR A 64 -2.77 -36.17 -0.95
CA THR A 64 -3.89 -36.73 -0.16
C THR A 64 -3.54 -36.98 1.31
N ASP A 65 -2.28 -37.28 1.62
CA ASP A 65 -1.80 -37.56 2.99
C ASP A 65 -0.77 -36.51 3.44
N THR A 66 0.35 -36.40 2.72
CA THR A 66 1.44 -35.49 3.04
C THR A 66 1.82 -34.63 1.83
N LEU A 67 1.79 -33.30 2.01
CA LEU A 67 2.33 -32.31 1.10
C LEU A 67 3.66 -31.79 1.65
N LEU A 68 4.77 -32.00 0.92
CA LEU A 68 6.06 -31.38 1.23
C LEU A 68 6.45 -30.39 0.14
N ILE A 69 6.74 -29.15 0.54
CA ILE A 69 7.30 -28.10 -0.30
C ILE A 69 8.69 -27.76 0.22
N TYR A 70 9.71 -27.91 -0.63
CA TYR A 70 11.06 -27.44 -0.36
C TYR A 70 11.42 -26.36 -1.38
N TYR A 71 11.99 -25.25 -0.91
CA TYR A 71 12.56 -24.20 -1.75
C TYR A 71 13.96 -23.84 -1.30
N ALA A 72 14.88 -23.67 -2.26
CA ALA A 72 16.21 -23.11 -2.01
C ALA A 72 16.58 -22.06 -3.07
N GLY A 73 17.15 -20.94 -2.63
CA GLY A 73 17.48 -19.80 -3.50
C GLY A 73 17.54 -18.49 -2.72
N HIS A 74 17.51 -17.36 -3.43
CA HIS A 74 17.40 -16.05 -2.78
C HIS A 74 15.97 -15.79 -2.27
N GLY A 75 15.87 -15.34 -1.02
CA GLY A 75 14.65 -14.72 -0.50
C GLY A 75 14.80 -13.21 -0.55
N LEU A 76 13.84 -12.53 -1.15
CA LEU A 76 13.82 -11.09 -1.36
C LEU A 76 12.67 -10.47 -0.57
N LEU A 77 12.81 -9.19 -0.23
CA LEU A 77 11.77 -8.41 0.45
C LEU A 77 11.36 -7.27 -0.47
N ASP A 78 10.06 -7.02 -0.59
CA ASP A 78 9.55 -5.84 -1.28
C ASP A 78 9.52 -4.60 -0.35
N ASP A 79 9.06 -3.47 -0.87
CA ASP A 79 8.97 -2.19 -0.13
C ASP A 79 8.05 -2.26 1.10
N LYS A 80 7.15 -3.25 1.15
CA LYS A 80 6.25 -3.50 2.29
C LYS A 80 6.86 -4.46 3.31
N GLY A 81 7.99 -5.09 2.97
CA GLY A 81 8.66 -6.09 3.79
C GLY A 81 8.14 -7.52 3.59
N ASP A 82 7.34 -7.77 2.55
CA ASP A 82 6.77 -9.10 2.26
C ASP A 82 7.79 -10.02 1.58
N LEU A 83 7.83 -11.29 2.00
CA LEU A 83 8.75 -12.30 1.46
C LEU A 83 8.38 -12.72 0.04
N HIS A 84 9.36 -12.63 -0.85
CA HIS A 84 9.31 -13.15 -2.21
C HIS A 84 10.45 -14.15 -2.45
N LEU A 85 10.17 -15.20 -3.23
CA LEU A 85 11.14 -16.23 -3.58
C LEU A 85 11.68 -15.98 -4.99
N ALA A 86 12.98 -15.79 -5.10
CA ALA A 86 13.61 -15.46 -6.37
C ALA A 86 13.58 -16.64 -7.35
N VAL A 87 13.49 -16.30 -8.62
CA VAL A 87 13.73 -17.16 -9.79
C VAL A 87 14.89 -16.55 -10.60
N PRO A 88 15.47 -17.23 -11.60
CA PRO A 88 16.64 -16.77 -12.34
C PRO A 88 16.56 -15.34 -12.92
N GLN A 89 15.36 -14.86 -13.24
CA GLN A 89 15.13 -13.51 -13.79
C GLN A 89 14.75 -12.47 -12.73
N SER A 90 14.74 -12.83 -11.44
CA SER A 90 14.39 -11.89 -10.37
C SER A 90 15.45 -10.80 -10.19
N ASP A 91 15.00 -9.60 -9.88
CA ASP A 91 15.81 -8.40 -9.68
C ASP A 91 15.50 -7.76 -8.31
N ASN A 92 16.54 -7.40 -7.56
CA ASN A 92 16.42 -6.67 -6.29
C ASN A 92 15.80 -5.28 -6.46
N ALA A 93 15.92 -4.66 -7.65
CA ALA A 93 15.34 -3.35 -7.92
C ALA A 93 13.83 -3.41 -8.25
N SER A 94 13.30 -4.59 -8.56
CA SER A 94 11.86 -4.80 -8.81
C SER A 94 11.40 -6.17 -8.30
N VAL A 95 11.44 -6.35 -6.98
CA VAL A 95 11.10 -7.61 -6.31
C VAL A 95 9.65 -8.03 -6.60
N TYR A 96 8.71 -7.09 -6.48
CA TYR A 96 7.28 -7.35 -6.64
C TYR A 96 6.91 -7.87 -8.04
N ASP A 97 7.56 -7.36 -9.10
CA ASP A 97 7.24 -7.75 -10.48
C ASP A 97 7.98 -9.01 -10.94
N THR A 98 9.13 -9.34 -10.33
CA THR A 98 10.08 -10.32 -10.88
C THR A 98 10.34 -11.55 -10.01
N ALA A 99 9.89 -11.57 -8.75
CA ALA A 99 10.00 -12.71 -7.83
C ALA A 99 8.64 -13.32 -7.49
N VAL A 100 8.61 -14.56 -6.97
CA VAL A 100 7.36 -15.24 -6.61
C VAL A 100 6.91 -14.76 -5.23
N PRO A 101 5.75 -14.08 -5.08
CA PRO A 101 5.24 -13.74 -3.75
C PRO A 101 5.01 -15.01 -2.94
N TYR A 102 5.47 -15.04 -1.68
CA TYR A 102 5.29 -16.23 -0.83
C TYR A 102 3.81 -16.61 -0.67
N ASP A 103 2.92 -15.62 -0.69
CA ASP A 103 1.47 -15.81 -0.66
C ASP A 103 0.94 -16.74 -1.77
N TRP A 104 1.62 -16.78 -2.93
CA TRP A 104 1.25 -17.67 -4.04
C TRP A 104 1.57 -19.14 -3.75
N ILE A 105 2.52 -19.42 -2.86
CA ILE A 105 2.85 -20.77 -2.39
C ILE A 105 1.95 -21.14 -1.22
N ARG A 106 1.69 -20.16 -0.35
CA ARG A 106 0.84 -20.30 0.83
C ARG A 106 -0.58 -20.74 0.50
N ARG A 107 -1.32 -19.98 -0.33
CA ARG A 107 -2.76 -20.26 -0.58
C ARG A 107 -3.03 -21.69 -1.08
N PRO A 108 -2.23 -22.27 -2.01
CA PRO A 108 -2.35 -23.68 -2.35
C PRO A 108 -2.19 -24.64 -1.17
N ILE A 109 -1.24 -24.38 -0.26
CA ILE A 109 -1.00 -25.20 0.93
C ILE A 109 -2.18 -25.14 1.90
N GLU A 110 -2.81 -23.98 2.09
CA GLU A 110 -4.00 -23.84 2.95
C GLU A 110 -5.21 -24.60 2.37
N SER A 111 -5.37 -24.54 1.04
CA SER A 111 -6.49 -25.19 0.34
C SER A 111 -6.30 -26.68 0.07
N THR A 112 -5.16 -27.28 0.45
CA THR A 112 -4.93 -28.72 0.22
C THR A 112 -5.75 -29.59 1.18
N GLY A 113 -6.21 -30.75 0.68
CA GLY A 113 -6.85 -31.78 1.49
C GLY A 113 -5.87 -32.63 2.30
N ALA A 114 -4.56 -32.49 2.10
CA ALA A 114 -3.56 -33.25 2.83
C ALA A 114 -3.50 -32.85 4.31
N PRO A 115 -3.68 -33.77 5.27
CA PRO A 115 -3.61 -33.46 6.70
C PRO A 115 -2.20 -33.09 7.18
N ARG A 116 -1.14 -33.46 6.45
CA ARG A 116 0.25 -33.17 6.81
C ARG A 116 0.87 -32.22 5.79
N ARG A 117 1.18 -30.99 6.21
CA ARG A 117 1.77 -29.95 5.34
C ARG A 117 3.15 -29.60 5.88
N ILE A 118 4.19 -29.81 5.08
CA ILE A 118 5.58 -29.60 5.46
C ILE A 118 6.19 -28.58 4.50
N VAL A 119 6.72 -27.48 5.03
CA VAL A 119 7.40 -26.44 4.25
C VAL A 119 8.83 -26.28 4.74
N ILE A 120 9.80 -26.39 3.85
CA ILE A 120 11.23 -26.24 4.15
C ILE A 120 11.80 -25.13 3.26
N LEU A 121 12.32 -24.06 3.88
CA LEU A 121 12.84 -22.88 3.21
C LEU A 121 14.34 -22.70 3.47
N ASP A 122 15.14 -22.87 2.43
CA ASP A 122 16.58 -22.64 2.44
C ASP A 122 16.92 -21.36 1.66
N CYS A 123 16.54 -20.22 2.25
CA CYS A 123 16.73 -18.90 1.68
C CYS A 123 16.93 -17.82 2.76
N CYS A 124 17.55 -16.69 2.39
CA CYS A 124 17.64 -15.50 3.24
C CYS A 124 16.25 -14.98 3.58
N TYR A 125 16.06 -14.43 4.78
CA TYR A 125 14.76 -14.00 5.29
C TYR A 125 13.69 -15.10 5.35
N GLY A 126 14.06 -16.39 5.17
CA GLY A 126 13.17 -17.53 5.39
C GLY A 126 12.58 -17.58 6.80
N ALA A 127 13.19 -16.90 7.78
CA ALA A 127 12.64 -16.69 9.11
C ALA A 127 11.68 -15.50 9.27
N ARG A 128 11.59 -14.57 8.32
CA ARG A 128 10.51 -13.55 8.33
C ARG A 128 9.15 -14.15 7.93
N ALA A 129 9.17 -15.35 7.34
CA ALA A 129 8.05 -16.29 7.39
C ALA A 129 7.70 -16.77 8.83
N PHE A 130 8.30 -16.23 9.89
CA PHE A 130 7.99 -16.57 11.29
C PHE A 130 7.78 -15.31 12.14
N GLY A 131 7.85 -14.11 11.55
CA GLY A 131 7.87 -12.83 12.27
C GLY A 131 6.52 -12.12 12.34
N VAL A 132 6.29 -11.38 13.43
CA VAL A 132 5.07 -10.61 13.78
C VAL A 132 4.78 -9.44 12.82
N GLN A 133 5.63 -9.19 11.82
CA GLN A 133 5.45 -8.13 10.81
C GLN A 133 5.13 -8.64 9.39
N SER A 134 5.08 -9.96 9.17
CA SER A 134 4.64 -10.55 7.90
C SER A 134 3.43 -11.44 8.19
N GLU A 135 2.22 -10.89 8.04
CA GLU A 135 0.93 -11.58 8.28
C GLU A 135 0.86 -12.94 7.56
N SER A 136 1.54 -13.06 6.42
CA SER A 136 1.42 -14.19 5.50
C SER A 136 1.77 -15.56 6.07
N VAL A 137 2.67 -15.74 7.04
CA VAL A 137 3.04 -17.10 7.50
C VAL A 137 2.56 -17.41 8.91
N ILE A 138 2.21 -16.39 9.69
CA ILE A 138 1.41 -16.56 10.91
C ILE A 138 0.05 -17.15 10.51
N ASP A 139 -0.56 -16.69 9.42
CA ASP A 139 -1.78 -17.26 8.84
C ASP A 139 -1.59 -18.73 8.39
N LEU A 140 -0.48 -19.06 7.72
CA LEU A 140 -0.21 -20.44 7.27
C LEU A 140 0.08 -21.39 8.45
N ALA A 141 0.76 -20.86 9.47
CA ALA A 141 1.01 -21.51 10.73
C ALA A 141 -0.27 -21.70 11.55
N GLU A 142 -1.26 -20.81 11.41
CA GLU A 142 -2.60 -20.94 12.01
C GLU A 142 -3.42 -22.08 11.42
N VAL A 143 -3.07 -22.56 10.22
CA VAL A 143 -3.72 -23.73 9.60
C VAL A 143 -3.26 -25.03 10.26
N ASP A 144 -4.22 -25.71 10.89
CA ASP A 144 -4.05 -27.02 11.54
C ASP A 144 -3.31 -28.04 10.64
N GLY A 145 -2.22 -28.62 11.14
CA GLY A 145 -1.46 -29.68 10.46
C GLY A 145 -0.30 -29.19 9.58
N THR A 146 0.27 -28.02 9.89
CA THR A 146 1.41 -27.43 9.14
C THR A 146 2.70 -27.39 9.99
N TYR A 147 3.82 -27.81 9.40
CA TYR A 147 5.17 -27.73 9.95
C TYR A 147 6.08 -26.95 8.99
N VAL A 148 6.75 -25.91 9.50
CA VAL A 148 7.64 -25.05 8.71
C VAL A 148 9.05 -25.11 9.29
N MET A 149 10.07 -25.26 8.45
CA MET A 149 11.49 -25.24 8.80
C MET A 149 12.24 -24.24 7.90
N ALA A 150 13.04 -23.34 8.48
CA ALA A 150 13.83 -22.38 7.72
C ALA A 150 15.31 -22.34 8.13
N ALA A 151 16.18 -22.10 7.15
CA ALA A 151 17.64 -22.21 7.29
C ALA A 151 18.31 -21.16 8.20
N ALA A 152 17.73 -19.95 8.35
CA ALA A 152 18.34 -18.86 9.12
C ALA A 152 17.31 -17.89 9.69
N ARG A 153 17.64 -17.21 10.82
CA ARG A 153 16.81 -16.19 11.52
C ARG A 153 16.58 -14.91 10.69
N GLU A 154 15.63 -14.07 11.10
CA GLU A 154 15.13 -12.88 10.36
C GLU A 154 16.23 -11.91 9.89
N THR A 155 17.36 -11.86 10.60
CA THR A 155 18.50 -10.96 10.32
C THR A 155 19.76 -11.71 9.86
N ALA A 156 19.67 -13.02 9.61
CA ALA A 156 20.79 -13.87 9.23
C ALA A 156 20.63 -14.37 7.80
N VAL A 157 21.69 -14.20 7.01
CA VAL A 157 21.78 -14.67 5.62
C VAL A 157 21.94 -16.19 5.63
N ALA A 158 21.13 -16.91 4.84
CA ALA A 158 21.32 -18.34 4.61
C ALA A 158 22.68 -18.56 3.92
N LEU A 159 23.51 -19.45 4.48
CA LEU A 159 24.91 -19.55 4.05
C LEU A 159 25.07 -20.59 2.95
N SER A 160 25.64 -20.18 1.81
CA SER A 160 26.13 -21.05 0.74
C SER A 160 27.63 -20.86 0.56
N PRO A 161 28.49 -21.58 1.31
CA PRO A 161 29.94 -21.39 1.24
C PRO A 161 30.51 -21.69 -0.16
N PRO A 162 31.42 -20.85 -0.69
CA PRO A 162 32.05 -21.11 -1.98
C PRO A 162 32.81 -22.44 -1.99
N GLY A 163 32.52 -23.30 -2.97
CA GLY A 163 33.22 -24.59 -3.15
C GLY A 163 32.63 -25.76 -2.36
N GLU A 164 31.58 -25.57 -1.55
CA GLU A 164 30.83 -26.67 -0.95
C GLU A 164 29.79 -27.23 -1.93
N THR A 165 29.54 -28.55 -1.84
CA THR A 165 28.60 -29.26 -2.73
C THR A 165 27.15 -28.85 -2.49
N PHE A 166 26.77 -28.55 -1.24
CA PHE A 166 25.41 -28.21 -0.84
C PHE A 166 25.41 -26.92 -0.03
N THR A 167 24.27 -26.23 0.06
CA THR A 167 24.11 -25.10 1.00
C THR A 167 24.27 -25.58 2.43
N ALA A 168 24.67 -24.70 3.34
CA ALA A 168 25.05 -25.08 4.70
C ALA A 168 23.93 -25.81 5.44
N PHE A 169 22.69 -25.35 5.32
CA PHE A 169 21.52 -25.97 5.95
C PHE A 169 21.15 -27.30 5.27
N THR A 170 21.06 -27.32 3.95
CA THR A 170 20.67 -28.53 3.22
C THR A 170 21.73 -29.63 3.32
N ALA A 171 23.01 -29.30 3.45
CA ALA A 171 24.07 -30.26 3.74
C ALA A 171 23.78 -31.06 5.01
N GLU A 172 23.50 -30.36 6.13
CA GLU A 172 23.22 -31.02 7.42
C GLU A 172 21.89 -31.78 7.38
N LEU A 173 20.89 -31.27 6.65
CA LEU A 173 19.62 -31.97 6.46
C LEU A 173 19.81 -33.29 5.69
N ILE A 174 20.55 -33.26 4.59
CA ILE A 174 20.89 -34.44 3.79
C ILE A 174 21.69 -35.45 4.63
N GLU A 175 22.71 -34.99 5.36
CA GLU A 175 23.51 -35.86 6.24
C GLU A 175 22.64 -36.49 7.33
N THR A 176 21.77 -35.71 7.98
CA THR A 176 20.86 -36.21 9.02
C THR A 176 19.88 -37.26 8.48
N LEU A 177 19.31 -37.03 7.30
CA LEU A 177 18.38 -37.96 6.65
C LEU A 177 19.08 -39.23 6.13
N SER A 178 20.35 -39.13 5.74
CA SER A 178 21.13 -40.24 5.19
C SER A 178 21.75 -41.12 6.28
N GLU A 179 22.39 -40.50 7.28
CA GLU A 179 23.11 -41.22 8.35
C GLU A 179 22.15 -41.65 9.47
N GLY A 180 21.06 -40.91 9.67
CA GLY A 180 20.17 -41.07 10.82
C GLY A 180 20.71 -40.39 12.07
N VAL A 181 19.93 -40.42 13.15
CA VAL A 181 20.29 -39.81 14.43
C VAL A 181 20.64 -40.90 15.45
N PRO A 182 21.91 -41.01 15.88
CA PRO A 182 22.31 -41.99 16.88
C PRO A 182 21.53 -41.81 18.20
N GLY A 183 21.05 -42.92 18.77
CA GLY A 183 20.27 -42.91 20.02
C GLY A 183 18.80 -42.51 19.86
N ALA A 184 18.34 -42.10 18.67
CA ALA A 184 16.94 -41.89 18.37
C ALA A 184 16.21 -43.22 18.05
N GLY A 185 14.88 -43.19 18.08
CA GLY A 185 14.02 -44.35 17.78
C GLY A 185 14.15 -44.87 16.34
N GLU A 186 13.43 -45.96 16.04
CA GLU A 186 13.39 -46.57 14.69
C GLU A 186 12.88 -45.60 13.61
N LEU A 187 11.98 -44.69 13.98
CA LEU A 187 11.44 -43.65 13.11
C LEU A 187 11.86 -42.28 13.66
N LEU A 188 12.35 -41.43 12.76
CA LEU A 188 12.66 -40.04 13.04
C LEU A 188 11.42 -39.19 12.76
N ASP A 189 11.08 -38.33 13.72
CA ASP A 189 10.13 -37.23 13.54
C ASP A 189 10.86 -35.94 13.14
N LEU A 190 10.11 -34.94 12.70
CA LEU A 190 10.68 -33.67 12.20
C LEU A 190 11.36 -32.86 13.32
N ARG A 191 10.92 -32.98 14.58
CA ARG A 191 11.56 -32.32 15.74
C ARG A 191 12.93 -32.89 16.05
N VAL A 192 13.09 -34.21 15.98
CA VAL A 192 14.37 -34.90 16.16
C VAL A 192 15.32 -34.52 15.03
N ILE A 193 14.84 -34.53 13.79
CA ILE A 193 15.61 -34.10 12.61
C ILE A 193 16.06 -32.64 12.80
N PHE A 194 15.13 -31.73 13.10
CA PHE A 194 15.42 -30.32 13.32
C PHE A 194 16.43 -30.10 14.46
N SER A 195 16.23 -30.75 15.59
CA SER A 195 17.12 -30.64 16.75
C SER A 195 18.55 -31.10 16.42
N HIS A 196 18.68 -32.18 15.64
CA HIS A 196 19.97 -32.69 15.21
C HIS A 196 20.66 -31.75 14.20
N VAL A 197 19.94 -31.31 13.16
CA VAL A 197 20.42 -30.34 12.16
C VAL A 197 20.87 -29.04 12.85
N ARG A 198 20.05 -28.50 13.76
CA ARG A 198 20.36 -27.31 14.55
C ARG A 198 21.63 -27.50 15.39
N GLY A 199 21.79 -28.66 16.02
CA GLY A 199 22.97 -29.02 16.79
C GLY A 199 24.25 -29.03 15.95
N ARG A 200 24.21 -29.66 14.76
CA ARG A 200 25.35 -29.72 13.83
C ARG A 200 25.70 -28.35 13.25
N LEU A 201 24.71 -27.55 12.84
CA LEU A 201 24.92 -26.18 12.38
C LEU A 201 25.56 -25.31 13.46
N LYS A 202 25.08 -25.40 14.71
CA LYS A 202 25.66 -24.67 15.84
C LYS A 202 27.10 -25.09 16.12
N ALA A 203 27.41 -26.39 16.07
CA ALA A 203 28.76 -26.90 16.28
C ALA A 203 29.75 -26.40 15.20
N ARG A 204 29.27 -26.20 13.97
CA ARG A 204 30.05 -25.64 12.85
C ARG A 204 30.00 -24.11 12.77
N SER A 205 29.47 -23.41 13.78
CA SER A 205 29.30 -21.95 13.81
C SER A 205 28.54 -21.39 12.58
N ARG A 206 27.56 -22.15 12.08
CA ARG A 206 26.68 -21.77 10.96
C ARG A 206 25.36 -21.16 11.46
N PRO A 207 24.59 -20.46 10.59
CA PRO A 207 23.30 -19.91 10.97
C PRO A 207 22.39 -20.94 11.64
N THR A 208 21.73 -20.54 12.72
CA THR A 208 20.82 -21.41 13.47
C THR A 208 19.47 -21.44 12.76
N PRO A 209 18.94 -22.61 12.37
CA PRO A 209 17.65 -22.73 11.72
C PRO A 209 16.50 -22.51 12.73
N LEU A 210 15.31 -22.25 12.20
CA LEU A 210 14.08 -22.09 12.96
C LEU A 210 13.03 -23.10 12.48
N ASP A 211 12.16 -23.53 13.39
CA ASP A 211 10.98 -24.30 13.07
C ASP A 211 9.73 -23.74 13.73
N LEU A 212 8.58 -24.10 13.18
CA LEU A 212 7.27 -23.80 13.70
C LEU A 212 6.40 -25.03 13.50
N ASP A 213 5.78 -25.47 14.61
CA ASP A 213 5.01 -26.70 14.68
C ASP A 213 3.69 -26.43 15.43
N ARG A 214 2.57 -26.46 14.70
CA ARG A 214 1.22 -26.43 15.30
C ARG A 214 0.59 -27.82 15.29
N ASN A 215 -0.10 -28.17 16.37
CA ASN A 215 -0.73 -29.48 16.64
C ASN A 215 0.22 -30.68 16.77
N GLY A 216 1.53 -30.46 16.88
CA GLY A 216 2.49 -31.52 17.18
C GLY A 216 2.77 -32.45 16.00
N LEU A 217 2.54 -32.00 14.76
CA LEU A 217 2.94 -32.72 13.55
C LEU A 217 4.44 -33.02 13.55
N GLY A 218 5.23 -32.11 14.13
CA GLY A 218 6.67 -32.30 14.28
C GLY A 218 7.07 -33.53 15.11
N ALA A 219 6.17 -34.08 15.94
CA ALA A 219 6.38 -35.30 16.72
C ALA A 219 5.84 -36.56 16.03
N THR A 220 5.31 -36.45 14.81
CA THR A 220 4.83 -37.60 14.03
C THR A 220 5.97 -38.27 13.26
N PRO A 221 5.98 -39.61 13.14
CA PRO A 221 6.99 -40.32 12.37
C PRO A 221 7.04 -39.86 10.91
N PHE A 222 8.24 -39.48 10.45
CA PHE A 222 8.47 -38.95 9.09
C PHE A 222 9.31 -39.91 8.23
N ILE A 223 10.47 -40.35 8.72
CA ILE A 223 11.38 -41.22 7.96
C ILE A 223 12.04 -42.27 8.87
N ARG A 224 12.43 -43.42 8.33
CA ARG A 224 13.18 -44.45 9.08
C ARG A 224 14.57 -43.96 9.47
N ASN A 225 14.98 -44.24 10.70
CA ASN A 225 16.28 -43.89 11.22
C ASN A 225 17.34 -44.91 10.79
N SER A 226 18.25 -44.51 9.89
CA SER A 226 19.33 -45.38 9.41
C SER A 226 20.37 -45.71 10.50
N ALA A 227 20.44 -44.90 11.56
CA ALA A 227 21.31 -45.13 12.72
C ALA A 227 20.66 -46.03 13.80
N HIS A 228 19.44 -46.54 13.57
CA HIS A 228 18.76 -47.37 14.56
C HIS A 228 19.40 -48.76 14.66
N VAL A 229 19.91 -49.09 15.85
CA VAL A 229 20.34 -50.44 16.19
C VAL A 229 19.21 -51.10 16.98
N PRO A 230 18.60 -52.20 16.48
CA PRO A 230 17.55 -52.92 17.19
C PRO A 230 18.06 -53.35 18.57
N ALA A 231 17.33 -53.01 19.62
CA ALA A 231 17.66 -53.48 20.96
C ALA A 231 17.47 -55.01 21.01
N THR A 232 18.57 -55.77 21.03
CA THR A 232 18.55 -57.16 21.50
C THR A 232 18.37 -57.13 23.02
N LEU A 233 17.17 -57.49 23.48
CA LEU A 233 16.91 -57.69 24.90
C LEU A 233 17.50 -59.04 25.37
N PRO A 234 18.26 -59.07 26.48
CA PRO A 234 18.26 -60.21 27.39
C PRO A 234 16.94 -60.21 28.17
N ALA A 235 16.26 -61.35 28.23
CA ALA A 235 14.87 -61.50 28.65
C ALA A 235 14.56 -61.26 30.17
N ASP A 236 15.50 -60.79 30.99
CA ASP A 236 15.36 -60.89 32.46
C ASP A 236 15.15 -59.56 33.23
N THR A 237 15.05 -58.39 32.60
CA THR A 237 15.05 -57.09 33.34
C THR A 237 13.68 -56.44 33.60
N HIS A 238 12.57 -57.03 33.15
CA HIS A 238 11.24 -56.42 33.37
C HIS A 238 10.78 -56.46 34.84
N HIS A 239 11.30 -57.36 35.67
CA HIS A 239 10.88 -57.51 37.07
C HIS A 239 11.62 -56.57 38.04
N ASP A 240 12.91 -56.26 37.79
CA ASP A 240 13.71 -55.36 38.65
C ASP A 240 13.33 -53.88 38.47
N MET A 241 12.88 -53.48 37.29
CA MET A 241 12.57 -52.08 36.98
C MET A 241 11.29 -51.55 37.65
N LEU A 242 10.27 -52.39 37.81
CA LEU A 242 9.06 -52.04 38.56
C LEU A 242 9.39 -51.79 40.04
N HIS A 243 10.27 -52.61 40.61
CA HIS A 243 10.74 -52.44 41.98
C HIS A 243 11.55 -51.14 42.17
N VAL A 244 12.36 -50.72 41.18
CA VAL A 244 13.08 -49.43 41.20
C VAL A 244 12.12 -48.24 41.09
N LEU A 245 11.06 -48.33 40.28
CA LEU A 245 10.07 -47.25 40.16
C LEU A 245 9.17 -47.11 41.40
N GLU A 246 8.88 -48.21 42.11
CA GLU A 246 7.98 -48.19 43.28
C GLU A 246 8.70 -47.97 44.62
N SER A 247 9.91 -48.50 44.81
CA SER A 247 10.62 -48.45 46.10
C SER A 247 11.61 -47.28 46.21
N THR A 248 12.35 -46.97 45.14
CA THR A 248 13.45 -45.99 45.14
C THR A 248 12.99 -44.54 45.39
N PRO A 249 11.90 -44.03 44.79
CA PRO A 249 11.46 -42.66 45.07
C PRO A 249 11.00 -42.43 46.51
N ARG A 250 10.65 -43.47 47.28
CA ARG A 250 10.21 -43.35 48.68
C ARG A 250 11.35 -43.43 49.72
N THR A 251 12.40 -44.21 49.46
CA THR A 251 13.41 -44.54 50.49
C THR A 251 14.85 -44.15 50.14
N ALA A 252 15.14 -43.80 48.87
CA ALA A 252 16.50 -43.45 48.45
C ALA A 252 16.95 -42.08 48.96
N THR A 253 18.26 -41.84 49.05
CA THR A 253 18.79 -40.49 49.28
C THR A 253 18.70 -39.63 48.02
N ILE A 254 18.71 -38.30 48.17
CA ILE A 254 18.68 -37.35 47.03
C ILE A 254 19.80 -37.65 46.03
N ARG A 255 21.03 -37.91 46.51
CA ARG A 255 22.18 -38.25 45.65
C ARG A 255 21.92 -39.53 44.85
N GLN A 256 21.37 -40.57 45.49
CA GLN A 256 21.04 -41.82 44.80
C GLN A 256 19.97 -41.61 43.74
N LEU A 257 18.94 -40.79 44.02
CA LEU A 257 17.92 -40.46 43.03
C LEU A 257 18.49 -39.70 41.83
N VAL A 258 19.35 -38.70 42.06
CA VAL A 258 20.00 -37.96 40.96
C VAL A 258 20.83 -38.92 40.11
N THR A 259 21.64 -39.80 40.72
CA THR A 259 22.41 -40.82 39.97
C THR A 259 21.51 -41.77 39.16
N SER A 260 20.38 -42.22 39.73
CA SER A 260 19.41 -43.05 39.01
C SER A 260 18.79 -42.30 37.83
N VAL A 261 18.44 -41.02 38.00
CA VAL A 261 17.93 -40.18 36.91
C VAL A 261 19.00 -39.96 35.83
N SER A 262 20.27 -39.75 36.20
CA SER A 262 21.38 -39.63 35.24
C SER A 262 21.53 -40.88 34.38
N LEU A 263 21.60 -42.06 35.01
CA LEU A 263 21.73 -43.35 34.32
C LEU A 263 20.55 -43.64 33.39
N LEU A 264 19.33 -43.30 33.83
CA LEU A 264 18.13 -43.51 33.03
C LEU A 264 18.00 -42.48 31.89
N SER A 265 18.44 -41.25 32.09
CA SER A 265 18.33 -40.18 31.07
C SER A 265 19.15 -40.48 29.82
N GLU A 266 20.25 -41.24 29.93
CA GLU A 266 21.09 -41.62 28.78
C GLU A 266 20.47 -42.73 27.91
N LYS A 267 19.63 -43.59 28.49
CA LYS A 267 19.16 -44.82 27.81
C LYS A 267 17.63 -44.92 27.67
N ARG A 268 16.87 -44.31 28.57
CA ARG A 268 15.40 -44.39 28.69
C ARG A 268 14.83 -43.11 29.33
N THR A 269 14.80 -42.03 28.56
CA THR A 269 14.35 -40.69 28.99
C THR A 269 12.94 -40.67 29.59
N ALA A 270 12.00 -41.43 29.03
CA ALA A 270 10.63 -41.55 29.57
C ALA A 270 10.62 -42.11 31.01
N THR A 271 11.44 -43.12 31.28
CA THR A 271 11.53 -43.78 32.58
C THR A 271 12.23 -42.90 33.63
N ALA A 272 13.17 -42.06 33.20
CA ALA A 272 13.76 -41.02 34.05
C ALA A 272 12.70 -40.00 34.48
N GLY A 273 11.83 -39.56 33.56
CA GLY A 273 10.70 -38.67 33.86
C GLY A 273 9.71 -39.29 34.84
N ASP A 274 9.37 -40.58 34.68
CA ASP A 274 8.47 -41.29 35.60
C ASP A 274 9.03 -41.43 37.01
N LEU A 275 10.34 -41.63 37.16
CA LEU A 275 11.00 -41.67 38.46
C LEU A 275 10.90 -40.30 39.16
N VAL A 276 11.19 -39.21 38.45
CA VAL A 276 11.06 -37.85 39.01
C VAL A 276 9.61 -37.56 39.35
N ARG A 277 8.66 -37.88 38.47
CA ARG A 277 7.22 -37.74 38.69
C ARG A 277 6.77 -38.45 39.96
N THR A 278 7.21 -39.69 40.15
CA THR A 278 6.87 -40.47 41.35
C THR A 278 7.47 -39.82 42.59
N ALA A 279 8.74 -39.37 42.55
CA ALA A 279 9.38 -38.67 43.66
C ALA A 279 8.64 -37.37 44.06
N LEU A 280 8.21 -36.56 43.10
CA LEU A 280 7.41 -35.34 43.33
C LEU A 280 6.07 -35.64 44.03
N GLN A 281 5.48 -36.81 43.76
CA GLN A 281 4.21 -37.22 44.38
C GLN A 281 4.38 -37.72 45.82
N VAL A 282 5.42 -38.51 46.12
CA VAL A 282 5.51 -39.21 47.41
C VAL A 282 6.38 -38.53 48.47
N ARG A 283 7.27 -37.60 48.12
CA ARG A 283 8.20 -36.98 49.10
C ARG A 283 7.66 -35.71 49.76
N ALA A 284 8.23 -35.34 50.90
CA ALA A 284 7.94 -34.07 51.56
C ALA A 284 8.60 -32.90 50.81
N VAL A 285 7.95 -31.72 50.80
CA VAL A 285 8.41 -30.51 50.08
C VAL A 285 9.85 -30.11 50.44
N ALA A 286 10.24 -30.27 51.70
CA ALA A 286 11.60 -29.98 52.17
C ALA A 286 12.68 -30.84 51.51
N GLU A 287 12.34 -32.05 51.04
CA GLU A 287 13.27 -32.91 50.29
C GLU A 287 13.20 -32.67 48.77
N LEU A 288 12.10 -32.08 48.28
CA LEU A 288 11.92 -31.81 46.85
C LEU A 288 12.78 -30.64 46.37
N ALA A 289 12.92 -29.57 47.15
CA ALA A 289 13.76 -28.43 46.79
C ALA A 289 15.23 -28.83 46.51
N PRO A 290 15.95 -29.50 47.44
CA PRO A 290 17.31 -29.96 47.18
C PRO A 290 17.40 -31.01 46.07
N PHE A 291 16.37 -31.84 45.89
CA PHE A 291 16.35 -32.81 44.79
C PHE A 291 16.24 -32.14 43.41
N LEU A 292 15.30 -31.19 43.25
CA LEU A 292 15.13 -30.45 42.02
C LEU A 292 16.34 -29.57 41.71
N ALA A 293 16.89 -28.88 42.71
CA ALA A 293 18.12 -28.11 42.56
C ALA A 293 19.28 -28.98 42.06
N ALA A 294 19.50 -30.15 42.67
CA ALA A 294 20.56 -31.08 42.27
C ALA A 294 20.35 -31.66 40.86
N LEU A 295 19.10 -31.88 40.42
CA LEU A 295 18.81 -32.31 39.05
C LEU A 295 19.12 -31.23 38.01
N PHE A 296 18.80 -29.97 38.31
CA PHE A 296 19.09 -28.84 37.44
C PHE A 296 20.60 -28.57 37.36
N GLU A 297 21.32 -28.61 38.49
CA GLU A 297 22.79 -28.51 38.54
C GLU A 297 23.48 -29.63 37.76
N ALA A 298 22.94 -30.85 37.82
CA ALA A 298 23.45 -31.99 37.06
C ALA A 298 23.09 -31.97 35.56
N GLY A 299 22.39 -30.94 35.06
CA GLY A 299 22.01 -30.79 33.66
C GLY A 299 20.80 -31.63 33.22
N HIS A 300 20.09 -32.28 34.15
CA HIS A 300 18.93 -33.13 33.88
C HIS A 300 17.61 -32.34 33.88
N ARG A 301 17.54 -31.26 33.11
CA ARG A 301 16.36 -30.36 33.06
C ARG A 301 15.14 -31.02 32.42
N ALA A 302 15.32 -31.68 31.28
CA ALA A 302 14.22 -32.28 30.52
C ALA A 302 13.35 -33.26 31.33
N PRO A 303 13.90 -34.24 32.08
CA PRO A 303 13.10 -35.14 32.91
C PRO A 303 12.48 -34.43 34.12
N ALA A 304 13.14 -33.40 34.67
CA ALA A 304 12.58 -32.61 35.75
C ALA A 304 11.37 -31.80 35.28
N GLU A 305 11.50 -31.03 34.20
CA GLU A 305 10.43 -30.22 33.62
C GLU A 305 9.24 -31.06 33.12
N ALA A 306 9.50 -32.25 32.58
CA ALA A 306 8.44 -33.19 32.19
C ALA A 306 7.60 -33.69 33.38
N ALA A 307 8.18 -33.74 34.58
CA ALA A 307 7.52 -34.23 35.78
C ALA A 307 6.80 -33.12 36.58
N LEU A 308 7.26 -31.87 36.47
CA LEU A 308 6.69 -30.70 37.17
C LEU A 308 5.17 -30.50 36.99
N PRO A 309 4.53 -30.77 35.83
CA PRO A 309 3.07 -30.70 35.71
C PRO A 309 2.33 -31.54 36.76
N THR A 310 2.88 -32.69 37.14
CA THR A 310 2.28 -33.59 38.13
C THR A 310 2.28 -32.98 39.53
N LEU A 311 3.26 -32.12 39.83
CA LEU A 311 3.32 -31.41 41.10
C LEU A 311 2.09 -30.49 41.27
N PHE A 312 1.75 -29.71 40.25
CA PHE A 312 0.58 -28.83 40.27
C PHE A 312 -0.76 -29.58 40.36
N LEU A 313 -0.83 -30.81 39.83
CA LEU A 313 -2.04 -31.64 39.89
C LEU A 313 -2.23 -32.35 41.23
N THR A 314 -1.15 -32.65 41.94
CA THR A 314 -1.18 -33.54 43.11
C THR A 314 -0.97 -32.82 44.44
N ARG A 315 -0.46 -31.59 44.43
CA ARG A 315 -0.08 -30.83 45.63
C ARG A 315 -0.92 -29.57 45.80
N PRO A 316 -1.24 -29.17 47.04
CA PRO A 316 -1.94 -27.93 47.31
C PRO A 316 -1.04 -26.72 47.02
N VAL A 317 -1.65 -25.61 46.59
CA VAL A 317 -0.96 -24.37 46.21
C VAL A 317 0.00 -23.85 47.28
N LYS A 318 -0.34 -24.00 48.57
CA LYS A 318 0.52 -23.62 49.70
C LYS A 318 1.83 -24.42 49.74
N GLU A 319 1.78 -25.72 49.46
CA GLU A 319 2.99 -26.57 49.41
C GLU A 319 3.87 -26.19 48.22
N THR A 320 3.25 -25.84 47.08
CA THR A 320 3.97 -25.38 45.89
C THR A 320 4.64 -24.02 46.10
N ALA A 321 4.00 -23.10 46.84
CA ALA A 321 4.61 -21.81 47.20
C ALA A 321 5.77 -21.97 48.16
N TYR A 322 5.63 -22.86 49.15
CA TYR A 322 6.73 -23.21 50.04
C TYR A 322 7.91 -23.87 49.30
N LEU A 323 7.64 -24.66 48.27
CA LEU A 323 8.70 -25.21 47.40
C LEU A 323 9.49 -24.09 46.68
N VAL A 324 8.79 -23.08 46.15
CA VAL A 324 9.44 -21.94 45.48
C VAL A 324 10.30 -21.14 46.47
N ASP A 325 9.81 -20.89 47.68
CA ASP A 325 10.57 -20.24 48.74
C ASP A 325 11.86 -20.99 49.09
N LEU A 326 11.78 -22.30 49.30
CA LEU A 326 12.96 -23.12 49.55
C LEU A 326 13.94 -23.12 48.36
N LEU A 327 13.46 -23.21 47.13
CA LEU A 327 14.30 -23.17 45.93
C LEU A 327 14.99 -21.82 45.76
N HIS A 328 14.29 -20.72 46.05
CA HIS A 328 14.85 -19.37 46.01
C HIS A 328 15.93 -19.18 47.09
N ALA A 329 15.67 -19.64 48.32
CA ALA A 329 16.66 -19.62 49.40
C ALA A 329 17.94 -20.43 49.06
N MET A 330 17.80 -21.45 48.20
CA MET A 330 18.91 -22.26 47.68
C MET A 330 19.57 -21.66 46.41
N SER A 331 19.13 -20.50 45.93
CA SER A 331 19.59 -19.87 44.67
C SER A 331 19.38 -20.75 43.43
N ALA A 332 18.37 -21.62 43.45
CA ALA A 332 17.99 -22.48 42.33
C ALA A 332 17.03 -21.76 41.35
N ASP A 333 17.43 -20.57 40.88
CA ASP A 333 16.56 -19.64 40.15
C ASP A 333 15.99 -20.22 38.86
N GLU A 334 16.76 -21.05 38.15
CA GLU A 334 16.29 -21.71 36.93
C GLU A 334 15.11 -22.64 37.19
N CYS A 335 15.09 -23.33 38.33
CA CYS A 335 13.99 -24.20 38.72
C CYS A 335 12.75 -23.38 39.09
N VAL A 336 12.94 -22.25 39.80
CA VAL A 336 11.87 -21.30 40.12
C VAL A 336 11.23 -20.76 38.85
N VAL A 337 12.02 -20.34 37.86
CA VAL A 337 11.52 -19.85 36.56
C VAL A 337 10.72 -20.94 35.83
N SER A 338 11.22 -22.18 35.78
CA SER A 338 10.49 -23.29 35.15
C SER A 338 9.18 -23.61 35.87
N LEU A 339 9.14 -23.54 37.20
CA LEU A 339 7.91 -23.71 38.00
C LEU A 339 6.89 -22.59 37.72
N LEU A 340 7.29 -21.33 37.77
CA LEU A 340 6.39 -20.20 37.48
C LEU A 340 5.84 -20.28 36.06
N ARG A 341 6.69 -20.61 35.08
CA ARG A 341 6.28 -20.77 33.67
C ARG A 341 5.27 -21.91 33.48
N LEU A 342 5.44 -23.03 34.18
CA LEU A 342 4.49 -24.14 34.11
C LEU A 342 3.19 -23.86 34.86
N SER A 343 3.26 -23.15 35.99
CA SER A 343 2.08 -22.67 36.71
C SER A 343 1.20 -21.81 35.79
N VAL A 344 1.79 -20.84 35.09
CA VAL A 344 1.11 -20.01 34.09
C VAL A 344 0.36 -20.84 33.04
N ARG A 345 0.98 -21.93 32.56
CA ARG A 345 0.42 -22.77 31.48
C ARG A 345 -0.66 -23.73 31.95
N LEU A 346 -0.57 -24.22 33.18
CA LEU A 346 -1.33 -25.39 33.62
C LEU A 346 -2.41 -25.05 34.65
N GLN A 347 -2.21 -24.02 35.48
CA GLN A 347 -3.15 -23.70 36.54
C GLN A 347 -4.31 -22.84 36.03
N PRO A 348 -5.54 -23.07 36.52
CA PRO A 348 -6.66 -22.15 36.32
C PRO A 348 -6.42 -20.80 37.01
N THR A 349 -7.12 -19.75 36.56
CA THR A 349 -7.02 -18.36 37.06
C THR A 349 -7.06 -18.26 38.58
N GLN A 350 -8.06 -18.86 39.22
CA GLN A 350 -8.23 -18.80 40.68
C GLN A 350 -7.04 -19.44 41.44
N GLN A 351 -6.47 -20.52 40.92
CA GLN A 351 -5.30 -21.16 41.54
C GLN A 351 -4.03 -20.34 41.33
N ALA A 352 -3.86 -19.69 40.17
CA ALA A 352 -2.75 -18.79 39.91
C ALA A 352 -2.77 -17.58 40.86
N ILE A 353 -3.95 -17.01 41.16
CA ILE A 353 -4.10 -15.92 42.15
C ILE A 353 -3.76 -16.43 43.55
N GLN A 354 -4.31 -17.57 43.98
CA GLN A 354 -3.97 -18.16 45.28
C GLN A 354 -2.47 -18.43 45.41
N PHE A 355 -1.82 -18.81 44.30
CA PHE A 355 -0.38 -19.04 44.26
C PHE A 355 0.40 -17.74 44.39
N ALA A 356 0.01 -16.69 43.65
CA ALA A 356 0.57 -15.35 43.80
C ALA A 356 0.42 -14.82 45.24
N GLU A 357 -0.76 -14.99 45.87
CA GLU A 357 -0.96 -14.58 47.26
C GLU A 357 -0.06 -15.36 48.22
N ALA A 358 0.14 -16.66 47.98
CA ALA A 358 1.03 -17.48 48.80
C ALA A 358 2.49 -17.04 48.66
N LEU A 359 2.93 -16.67 47.44
CA LEU A 359 4.25 -16.09 47.20
C LEU A 359 4.42 -14.73 47.91
N CYS A 360 3.43 -13.84 47.86
CA CYS A 360 3.47 -12.58 48.60
C CYS A 360 3.57 -12.78 50.11
N ARG A 361 2.86 -13.77 50.68
CA ARG A 361 2.98 -14.11 52.11
C ARG A 361 4.35 -14.66 52.49
N ALA A 362 5.10 -15.21 51.53
CA ALA A 362 6.46 -15.70 51.69
C ALA A 362 7.53 -14.63 51.34
N ASP A 363 7.15 -13.34 51.23
CA ASP A 363 8.05 -12.24 50.89
C ASP A 363 8.65 -12.30 49.46
N LEU A 364 7.96 -12.99 48.54
CA LEU A 364 8.37 -13.17 47.15
C LEU A 364 7.47 -12.38 46.18
N ALA A 365 7.24 -11.09 46.47
CA ALA A 365 6.31 -10.25 45.71
C ALA A 365 6.67 -10.12 44.22
N GLU A 366 7.97 -10.05 43.86
CA GLU A 366 8.41 -9.97 42.46
C GLU A 366 8.10 -11.25 41.66
N HIS A 367 8.15 -12.42 42.32
CA HIS A 367 7.77 -13.69 41.70
C HIS A 367 6.25 -13.77 41.47
N ALA A 368 5.45 -13.28 42.43
CA ALA A 368 4.01 -13.16 42.28
C ALA A 368 3.63 -12.23 41.12
N ARG A 369 4.29 -11.06 41.01
CA ARG A 369 4.11 -10.12 39.90
C ARG A 369 4.45 -10.77 38.55
N THR A 370 5.60 -11.46 38.48
CA THR A 370 6.04 -12.17 37.27
C THR A 370 5.06 -13.26 36.85
N LEU A 371 4.52 -14.00 37.82
CA LEU A 371 3.51 -15.03 37.57
C LEU A 371 2.24 -14.45 36.96
N LEU A 372 1.68 -13.41 37.59
CA LEU A 372 0.42 -12.78 37.15
C LEU A 372 0.58 -12.10 35.79
N MET A 373 1.69 -11.40 35.54
CA MET A 373 2.01 -10.85 34.22
C MET A 373 2.16 -11.96 33.17
N GLY A 374 2.91 -13.02 33.49
CA GLY A 374 3.07 -14.18 32.60
C GLY A 374 1.73 -14.83 32.22
N PHE A 375 0.84 -14.98 33.20
CA PHE A 375 -0.53 -15.46 32.98
C PHE A 375 -1.30 -14.54 32.05
N ALA A 376 -1.37 -13.25 32.41
CA ALA A 376 -2.08 -12.24 31.65
C ALA A 376 -1.49 -12.01 30.24
N LEU A 377 -0.28 -12.43 29.93
CA LEU A 377 0.33 -12.29 28.60
C LEU A 377 0.17 -13.52 27.70
N THR A 378 0.02 -14.71 28.27
CA THR A 378 0.09 -15.96 27.51
C THR A 378 -1.22 -16.74 27.44
N ARG A 379 -2.16 -16.44 28.34
CA ARG A 379 -3.50 -17.02 28.34
C ARG A 379 -4.43 -16.30 27.36
N ASP A 380 -5.61 -16.86 27.12
CA ASP A 380 -6.59 -16.19 26.27
C ASP A 380 -7.11 -14.88 26.91
N VAL A 381 -7.82 -14.08 26.11
CA VAL A 381 -8.32 -12.77 26.56
C VAL A 381 -9.36 -12.91 27.68
N ALA A 382 -10.19 -13.95 27.65
CA ALA A 382 -11.25 -14.16 28.63
C ALA A 382 -10.67 -14.52 30.01
N GLU A 383 -9.68 -15.42 30.05
CA GLU A 383 -8.93 -15.78 31.25
C GLU A 383 -8.16 -14.59 31.81
N ALA A 384 -7.60 -13.73 30.95
CA ALA A 384 -6.91 -12.51 31.38
C ALA A 384 -7.88 -11.45 31.96
N ALA A 385 -9.06 -11.30 31.37
CA ALA A 385 -10.12 -10.43 31.89
C ALA A 385 -10.62 -10.94 33.26
N GLN A 386 -10.86 -12.25 33.37
CA GLN A 386 -11.24 -12.89 34.62
C GLN A 386 -10.15 -12.71 35.69
N LEU A 387 -8.87 -12.85 35.32
CA LEU A 387 -7.75 -12.61 36.24
C LEU A 387 -7.81 -11.19 36.82
N MET A 388 -7.96 -10.17 35.97
CA MET A 388 -8.03 -8.77 36.43
C MET A 388 -9.26 -8.53 37.31
N GLN A 389 -10.41 -9.12 36.97
CA GLN A 389 -11.64 -9.04 37.77
C GLN A 389 -11.46 -9.66 39.16
N GLU A 390 -10.90 -10.87 39.25
CA GLU A 390 -10.67 -11.54 40.52
C GLU A 390 -9.60 -10.80 41.36
N LEU A 391 -8.55 -10.26 40.72
CA LEU A 391 -7.57 -9.42 41.40
C LEU A 391 -8.19 -8.15 41.99
N ALA A 392 -9.16 -7.54 41.31
CA ALA A 392 -9.89 -6.35 41.80
C ALA A 392 -10.72 -6.63 43.06
N GLN A 393 -11.13 -7.88 43.26
CA GLN A 393 -11.92 -8.31 44.42
C GLN A 393 -11.05 -8.97 45.51
N GLY A 394 -9.77 -9.24 45.21
CA GLY A 394 -8.86 -10.00 46.07
C GLY A 394 -7.87 -9.16 46.88
N GLY A 395 -6.89 -9.82 47.51
CA GLY A 395 -5.87 -9.17 48.34
C GLY A 395 -4.71 -8.51 47.57
N LEU A 396 -4.70 -8.61 46.23
CA LEU A 396 -3.59 -8.18 45.36
C LEU A 396 -3.97 -7.04 44.41
N THR A 397 -4.90 -6.16 44.82
CA THR A 397 -5.39 -5.05 43.99
C THR A 397 -4.31 -4.11 43.48
N HIS A 398 -3.24 -3.90 44.25
CA HIS A 398 -2.11 -3.05 43.87
C HIS A 398 -1.34 -3.55 42.62
N LEU A 399 -1.49 -4.82 42.22
CA LEU A 399 -0.83 -5.40 41.05
C LEU A 399 -1.66 -5.28 39.76
N ILE A 400 -2.92 -4.83 39.83
CA ILE A 400 -3.80 -4.76 38.65
C ILE A 400 -3.23 -3.82 37.59
N ASP A 401 -2.78 -2.63 38.00
CA ASP A 401 -2.22 -1.64 37.08
C ASP A 401 -0.94 -2.16 36.41
N ASP A 402 -0.12 -2.92 37.13
CA ASP A 402 1.08 -3.56 36.58
C ASP A 402 0.73 -4.60 35.52
N VAL A 403 -0.27 -5.44 35.81
CA VAL A 403 -0.76 -6.45 34.87
C VAL A 403 -1.38 -5.78 33.64
N ALA A 404 -2.24 -4.78 33.83
CA ALA A 404 -2.85 -4.01 32.75
C ALA A 404 -1.79 -3.31 31.88
N ARG A 405 -0.77 -2.70 32.50
CA ARG A 405 0.37 -2.10 31.78
C ARG A 405 1.16 -3.12 30.98
N SER A 406 1.44 -4.28 31.58
CA SER A 406 2.14 -5.36 30.88
C SER A 406 1.36 -5.85 29.67
N VAL A 407 0.04 -6.00 29.81
CA VAL A 407 -0.84 -6.47 28.74
C VAL A 407 -0.93 -5.45 27.61
N ALA A 408 -1.20 -4.18 27.94
CA ALA A 408 -1.27 -3.11 26.94
C ALA A 408 0.05 -2.91 26.18
N ASP A 409 1.19 -3.17 26.82
CA ASP A 409 2.51 -3.02 26.20
C ASP A 409 2.84 -4.16 25.22
N ARG A 410 2.44 -5.41 25.54
CA ARG A 410 2.98 -6.61 24.88
C ARG A 410 1.96 -7.45 24.09
N ARG A 411 0.66 -7.33 24.36
CA ARG A 411 -0.37 -8.02 23.56
C ARG A 411 -0.62 -7.29 22.23
N THR A 412 -1.35 -7.96 21.33
CA THR A 412 -1.81 -7.39 20.06
C THR A 412 -2.90 -6.33 20.30
N ALA A 413 -3.09 -5.42 19.35
CA ALA A 413 -4.12 -4.39 19.46
C ALA A 413 -5.54 -4.99 19.55
N SER A 414 -5.83 -6.02 18.76
CA SER A 414 -7.07 -6.80 18.83
C SER A 414 -7.33 -7.38 20.23
N ASP A 415 -6.31 -8.02 20.84
CA ASP A 415 -6.43 -8.58 22.20
C ASP A 415 -6.69 -7.51 23.25
N ILE A 416 -5.96 -6.38 23.18
CA ILE A 416 -6.13 -5.25 24.11
C ILE A 416 -7.53 -4.67 23.99
N THR A 417 -8.04 -4.57 22.76
CA THR A 417 -9.37 -4.04 22.47
C THR A 417 -10.47 -4.99 22.96
N ALA A 418 -10.33 -6.29 22.72
CA ALA A 418 -11.24 -7.30 23.25
C ALA A 418 -11.25 -7.30 24.79
N LEU A 419 -10.06 -7.21 25.41
CA LEU A 419 -9.91 -7.11 26.86
C LEU A 419 -10.58 -5.85 27.41
N PHE A 420 -10.40 -4.70 26.75
CA PHE A 420 -11.08 -3.45 27.11
C PHE A 420 -12.61 -3.65 27.18
N LEU A 421 -13.20 -4.27 26.16
CA LEU A 421 -14.64 -4.52 26.12
C LEU A 421 -15.09 -5.48 27.22
N SER A 422 -14.32 -6.55 27.48
CA SER A 422 -14.59 -7.48 28.59
C SER A 422 -14.55 -6.77 29.94
N LEU A 423 -13.55 -5.92 30.20
CA LEU A 423 -13.42 -5.16 31.44
C LEU A 423 -14.57 -4.15 31.63
N CYS A 424 -15.01 -3.49 30.56
CA CYS A 424 -16.21 -2.65 30.59
C CYS A 424 -17.46 -3.47 30.95
N GLY A 425 -17.57 -4.71 30.46
CA GLY A 425 -18.63 -5.65 30.85
C GLY A 425 -18.61 -6.05 32.33
N TYR A 426 -17.42 -6.05 32.96
CA TYR A 426 -17.24 -6.27 34.40
C TYR A 426 -17.34 -4.99 35.25
N ASP A 427 -17.74 -3.86 34.66
CA ASP A 427 -17.79 -2.51 35.26
C ASP A 427 -16.44 -2.01 35.81
N MET A 428 -15.33 -2.52 35.26
CA MET A 428 -13.96 -2.12 35.60
C MET A 428 -13.47 -0.96 34.74
N ARG A 429 -14.19 0.17 34.78
CA ARG A 429 -13.97 1.30 33.85
C ARG A 429 -12.60 1.96 33.98
N ASP A 430 -12.06 2.05 35.20
CA ASP A 430 -10.76 2.68 35.44
C ASP A 430 -9.61 1.84 34.83
N THR A 431 -9.65 0.53 35.01
CA THR A 431 -8.68 -0.40 34.40
C THR A 431 -8.81 -0.42 32.88
N ALA A 432 -10.04 -0.40 32.35
CA ALA A 432 -10.27 -0.29 30.91
C ALA A 432 -9.71 1.03 30.34
N ALA A 433 -9.97 2.16 31.02
CA ALA A 433 -9.43 3.46 30.61
C ALA A 433 -7.89 3.49 30.64
N LEU A 434 -7.27 2.80 31.61
CA LEU A 434 -5.82 2.65 31.66
C LEU A 434 -5.29 1.92 30.42
N LEU A 435 -5.98 0.88 29.92
CA LEU A 435 -5.57 0.20 28.68
C LEU A 435 -5.58 1.16 27.48
N SER A 436 -6.66 1.91 27.27
CA SER A 436 -6.75 2.84 26.14
C SER A 436 -5.75 4.00 26.26
N GLN A 437 -5.48 4.47 27.49
CA GLN A 437 -4.46 5.46 27.75
C GLN A 437 -3.07 4.95 27.34
N ILE A 438 -2.70 3.73 27.71
CA ILE A 438 -1.38 3.18 27.38
C ILE A 438 -1.23 2.94 25.89
N VAL A 439 -2.31 2.54 25.21
CA VAL A 439 -2.33 2.45 23.74
C VAL A 439 -1.99 3.81 23.12
N ALA A 440 -2.61 4.88 23.59
CA ALA A 440 -2.33 6.23 23.11
C ALA A 440 -0.90 6.73 23.45
N GLU A 441 -0.35 6.35 24.60
CA GLU A 441 0.98 6.78 25.05
C GLU A 441 2.12 6.03 24.34
N LYS A 442 1.98 4.72 24.13
CA LYS A 442 3.11 3.86 23.79
C LYS A 442 2.97 3.16 22.45
N ARG A 443 1.76 2.79 22.04
CA ARG A 443 1.54 1.93 20.86
C ARG A 443 1.64 2.72 19.55
N SER A 444 1.63 1.99 18.44
CA SER A 444 1.69 2.58 17.10
C SER A 444 0.38 3.29 16.75
N ALA A 445 0.43 4.19 15.77
CA ALA A 445 -0.76 4.84 15.22
C ALA A 445 -1.76 3.83 14.63
N ILE A 446 -1.26 2.73 14.06
CA ILE A 446 -2.08 1.65 13.49
C ILE A 446 -2.84 0.91 14.59
N ASP A 447 -2.15 0.52 15.67
CA ASP A 447 -2.77 -0.15 16.83
C ASP A 447 -3.85 0.74 17.47
N ALA A 448 -3.56 2.03 17.62
CA ALA A 448 -4.52 2.99 18.16
C ALA A 448 -5.74 3.16 17.24
N ALA A 449 -5.54 3.21 15.92
CA ALA A 449 -6.62 3.29 14.94
C ALA A 449 -7.52 2.03 14.95
N GLU A 450 -6.93 0.85 15.12
CA GLU A 450 -7.67 -0.41 15.27
C GLU A 450 -8.57 -0.37 16.52
N MET A 451 -8.00 0.03 17.66
CA MET A 451 -8.77 0.16 18.91
C MET A 451 -9.90 1.19 18.75
N ILE A 452 -9.61 2.37 18.19
CA ILE A 452 -10.61 3.42 17.94
C ILE A 452 -11.75 2.89 17.05
N SER A 453 -11.44 2.13 16.00
CA SER A 453 -12.44 1.52 15.12
C SER A 453 -13.49 0.73 15.89
N VAL A 454 -13.02 -0.13 16.80
CA VAL A 454 -13.90 -0.96 17.61
C VAL A 454 -14.63 -0.12 18.66
N LEU A 455 -13.93 0.81 19.34
CA LEU A 455 -14.56 1.66 20.35
C LEU A 455 -15.71 2.48 19.78
N VAL A 456 -15.54 3.09 18.61
CA VAL A 456 -16.60 3.87 17.93
C VAL A 456 -17.75 2.94 17.54
N ARG A 457 -17.47 1.75 17.01
CA ARG A 457 -18.51 0.78 16.64
C ARG A 457 -19.35 0.32 17.84
N GLU A 458 -18.72 0.13 19.00
CA GLU A 458 -19.38 -0.32 20.23
C GLU A 458 -19.95 0.85 21.08
N GLY A 459 -19.85 2.11 20.61
CA GLY A 459 -20.44 3.28 21.26
C GLY A 459 -19.62 3.91 22.40
N TYR A 460 -18.31 3.67 22.43
CA TYR A 460 -17.37 4.25 23.39
C TYR A 460 -16.66 5.50 22.84
N ASP A 461 -17.43 6.45 22.29
CA ASP A 461 -16.90 7.66 21.63
C ASP A 461 -16.04 8.53 22.57
N HIS A 462 -16.37 8.57 23.85
CA HIS A 462 -15.60 9.33 24.83
C HIS A 462 -14.18 8.77 24.96
N GLN A 463 -14.03 7.44 25.07
CA GLN A 463 -12.72 6.78 25.19
C GLN A 463 -11.93 6.86 23.88
N ALA A 464 -12.59 6.72 22.73
CA ALA A 464 -11.96 6.97 21.43
C ALA A 464 -11.41 8.40 21.35
N ARG A 465 -12.16 9.40 21.82
CA ARG A 465 -11.71 10.80 21.89
C ARG A 465 -10.55 11.01 22.86
N GLN A 466 -10.51 10.30 23.99
CA GLN A 466 -9.40 10.39 24.94
C GLN A 466 -8.08 9.90 24.33
N ILE A 467 -8.10 8.91 23.43
CA ILE A 467 -6.90 8.47 22.72
C ILE A 467 -6.28 9.63 21.93
N PHE A 468 -7.09 10.46 21.27
CA PHE A 468 -6.59 11.66 20.58
C PHE A 468 -5.97 12.68 21.55
N VAL A 469 -6.65 12.98 22.65
CA VAL A 469 -6.18 13.95 23.64
C VAL A 469 -4.86 13.51 24.30
N VAL A 470 -4.72 12.22 24.61
CA VAL A 470 -3.49 11.66 25.17
C VAL A 470 -2.37 11.66 24.11
N GLY A 471 -2.65 11.22 22.87
CA GLY A 471 -1.69 11.29 21.78
C GLY A 471 -1.19 12.72 21.52
N MET A 472 -2.10 13.69 21.55
CA MET A 472 -1.77 15.10 21.37
C MET A 472 -0.84 15.65 22.45
N SER A 473 -1.03 15.24 23.71
CA SER A 473 -0.27 15.75 24.85
C SER A 473 1.05 15.02 25.10
N GLN A 474 1.13 13.73 24.73
CA GLN A 474 2.28 12.87 25.05
C GLN A 474 3.19 12.55 23.85
N ARG A 475 2.65 12.57 22.63
CA ARG A 475 3.35 12.09 21.42
C ARG A 475 3.57 13.17 20.35
N GLY A 476 2.71 14.19 20.33
CA GLY A 476 2.87 15.39 19.49
C GLY A 476 2.41 15.23 18.02
N PRO A 477 2.77 16.20 17.16
CA PRO A 477 2.26 16.36 15.79
C PRO A 477 2.42 15.15 14.86
N HIS A 478 3.62 14.56 14.84
CA HIS A 478 3.98 13.47 13.94
C HIS A 478 3.08 12.24 14.15
N TYR A 479 2.95 11.80 15.40
CA TYR A 479 2.12 10.65 15.76
C TYR A 479 0.66 10.85 15.39
N LEU A 480 0.09 12.05 15.63
CA LEU A 480 -1.30 12.29 15.32
C LEU A 480 -1.57 12.30 13.81
N ALA A 481 -0.63 12.79 13.01
CA ALA A 481 -0.75 12.76 11.55
C ALA A 481 -0.68 11.32 11.01
N GLU A 482 0.20 10.48 11.55
CA GLU A 482 0.19 9.03 11.28
C GLU A 482 -1.13 8.37 11.71
N LEU A 483 -1.69 8.76 12.87
CA LEU A 483 -2.97 8.26 13.35
C LEU A 483 -4.13 8.65 12.43
N VAL A 484 -4.16 9.90 11.95
CA VAL A 484 -5.13 10.36 10.95
C VAL A 484 -5.03 9.53 9.66
N ALA A 485 -3.81 9.26 9.18
CA ALA A 485 -3.59 8.43 8.00
C ALA A 485 -4.06 6.97 8.23
N ALA A 486 -3.79 6.40 9.40
CA ALA A 486 -4.26 5.06 9.77
C ALA A 486 -5.79 4.98 9.86
N LEU A 487 -6.44 5.98 10.48
CA LEU A 487 -7.91 6.07 10.55
C LEU A 487 -8.54 6.20 9.16
N GLN A 488 -7.95 6.99 8.27
CA GLN A 488 -8.39 7.11 6.88
C GLN A 488 -8.30 5.77 6.15
N SER A 489 -7.21 5.03 6.35
CA SER A 489 -7.00 3.69 5.77
C SER A 489 -8.05 2.69 6.26
N ASN A 490 -8.47 2.83 7.52
CA ASN A 490 -9.55 2.05 8.13
C ASN A 490 -10.97 2.58 7.81
N ARG A 491 -11.09 3.58 6.91
CA ARG A 491 -12.37 4.21 6.49
C ARG A 491 -13.14 4.93 7.62
N LEU A 492 -12.45 5.35 8.68
CA LEU A 492 -13.02 6.10 9.80
C LEU A 492 -12.87 7.61 9.58
N VAL A 493 -13.53 8.13 8.54
CA VAL A 493 -13.39 9.53 8.11
C VAL A 493 -13.80 10.52 9.21
N ASP A 494 -14.87 10.23 9.94
CA ASP A 494 -15.37 11.11 11.00
C ASP A 494 -14.41 11.16 12.21
N ALA A 495 -13.77 10.04 12.53
CA ALA A 495 -12.77 9.97 13.61
C ALA A 495 -11.50 10.72 13.22
N ALA A 496 -11.04 10.58 11.97
CA ALA A 496 -9.91 11.33 11.42
C ALA A 496 -10.19 12.85 11.44
N ALA A 497 -11.39 13.26 11.02
CA ALA A 497 -11.82 14.66 11.08
C ALA A 497 -11.87 15.18 12.52
N THR A 498 -12.34 14.37 13.48
CA THR A 498 -12.37 14.72 14.90
C THR A 498 -10.96 14.93 15.46
N ALA A 499 -10.02 14.01 15.19
CA ALA A 499 -8.63 14.13 15.61
C ALA A 499 -7.98 15.42 15.06
N ARG A 500 -8.17 15.67 13.75
CA ARG A 500 -7.70 16.88 13.06
C ARG A 500 -8.28 18.16 13.68
N PHE A 501 -9.58 18.19 13.94
CA PHE A 501 -10.24 19.35 14.53
C PHE A 501 -9.74 19.63 15.96
N LEU A 502 -9.57 18.59 16.78
CA LEU A 502 -9.03 18.73 18.14
C LEU A 502 -7.62 19.31 18.13
N ALA A 503 -6.76 18.83 17.23
CA ALA A 503 -5.42 19.36 17.00
C ALA A 503 -5.46 20.86 16.69
N VAL A 504 -6.21 21.26 15.66
CA VAL A 504 -6.33 22.66 15.23
C VAL A 504 -6.80 23.58 16.37
N GLN A 505 -7.74 23.10 17.18
CA GLN A 505 -8.34 23.88 18.25
C GLN A 505 -7.43 24.07 19.47
N HIS A 506 -6.67 23.04 19.88
CA HIS A 506 -5.98 23.03 21.17
C HIS A 506 -4.46 23.15 21.10
N TRP A 507 -3.83 22.85 19.95
CA TRP A 507 -2.38 22.93 19.85
C TRP A 507 -1.87 24.36 19.60
N PRO A 508 -0.66 24.67 20.10
CA PRO A 508 0.03 25.92 19.79
C PRO A 508 0.35 26.01 18.29
N THR A 509 0.65 27.22 17.82
CA THR A 509 0.85 27.51 16.38
C THR A 509 1.94 26.64 15.74
N GLU A 510 3.05 26.42 16.44
CA GLU A 510 4.16 25.58 15.96
C GLU A 510 3.75 24.11 15.74
N ASP A 511 3.09 23.50 16.73
CA ASP A 511 2.65 22.10 16.66
C ASP A 511 1.62 21.88 15.54
N VAL A 512 0.70 22.84 15.36
CA VAL A 512 -0.29 22.79 14.26
C VAL A 512 0.40 22.88 12.89
N SER A 513 1.41 23.75 12.74
CA SER A 513 2.17 23.85 11.49
C SER A 513 2.94 22.55 11.19
N GLN A 514 3.60 21.95 12.19
CA GLN A 514 4.28 20.66 12.05
C GLN A 514 3.29 19.53 11.70
N PHE A 515 2.10 19.54 12.30
CA PHE A 515 1.06 18.56 12.01
C PHE A 515 0.59 18.61 10.56
N ILE A 516 0.33 19.80 10.02
CA ILE A 516 -0.06 19.96 8.61
C ILE A 516 1.08 19.54 7.68
N ALA A 517 2.32 19.95 7.97
CA ALA A 517 3.48 19.55 7.19
C ALA A 517 3.63 18.01 7.16
N HIS A 518 3.41 17.35 8.29
CA HIS A 518 3.48 15.89 8.35
C HIS A 518 2.32 15.22 7.62
N LEU A 519 1.09 15.76 7.69
CA LEU A 519 -0.05 15.27 6.91
C LEU A 519 0.26 15.29 5.41
N LEU A 520 0.90 16.35 4.90
CA LEU A 520 1.36 16.42 3.52
C LEU A 520 2.44 15.36 3.22
N ALA A 521 3.41 15.18 4.12
CA ALA A 521 4.48 14.20 3.96
C ALA A 521 3.96 12.75 3.90
N VAL A 522 2.91 12.40 4.65
CA VAL A 522 2.27 11.08 4.64
C VAL A 522 1.16 10.96 3.56
N GLY A 523 1.08 11.90 2.62
CA GLY A 523 0.18 11.87 1.48
C GLY A 523 -1.29 12.19 1.80
N GLN A 524 -1.58 12.73 2.97
CA GLN A 524 -2.94 13.09 3.41
C GLN A 524 -3.29 14.54 3.05
N HIS A 525 -3.18 14.89 1.76
CA HIS A 525 -3.40 16.25 1.24
C HIS A 525 -4.79 16.80 1.56
N GLN A 526 -5.84 15.97 1.49
CA GLN A 526 -7.20 16.40 1.81
C GLN A 526 -7.34 16.79 3.28
N HIS A 527 -6.77 16.00 4.20
CA HIS A 527 -6.78 16.33 5.63
C HIS A 527 -5.93 17.56 5.94
N ALA A 528 -4.79 17.74 5.26
CA ALA A 528 -3.98 18.96 5.38
C ALA A 528 -4.77 20.21 4.93
N LEU A 529 -5.49 20.12 3.80
CA LEU A 529 -6.35 21.18 3.30
C LEU A 529 -7.48 21.52 4.29
N GLU A 530 -8.19 20.50 4.78
CA GLU A 530 -9.27 20.73 5.71
C GLU A 530 -8.76 21.30 7.04
N ALA A 531 -7.56 20.91 7.49
CA ALA A 531 -6.91 21.53 8.65
C ALA A 531 -6.67 23.03 8.38
N ALA A 532 -6.13 23.41 7.22
CA ALA A 532 -5.95 24.82 6.86
C ALA A 532 -7.27 25.62 6.88
N VAL A 533 -8.34 25.03 6.36
CA VAL A 533 -9.69 25.61 6.37
C VAL A 533 -10.22 25.80 7.80
N ASP A 534 -10.02 24.80 8.67
CA ASP A 534 -10.49 24.88 10.06
C ASP A 534 -9.63 25.84 10.90
N ILE A 535 -8.32 25.93 10.65
CA ILE A 535 -7.44 26.93 11.29
C ILE A 535 -7.91 28.32 10.93
N ALA A 536 -8.16 28.55 9.64
CA ALA A 536 -8.71 29.83 9.22
C ALA A 536 -9.97 30.12 10.05
N ARG A 537 -10.90 29.15 10.16
CA ARG A 537 -12.21 29.33 10.80
C ARG A 537 -12.13 29.62 12.29
N GLU A 538 -11.34 28.83 13.01
CA GLU A 538 -11.36 28.79 14.47
C GLU A 538 -10.29 29.69 15.10
N ARG A 539 -9.23 30.06 14.37
CA ARG A 539 -8.08 30.82 14.93
C ARG A 539 -8.14 32.32 14.61
N ALA A 540 -7.51 33.11 15.48
CA ALA A 540 -7.34 34.54 15.30
C ALA A 540 -6.45 34.84 14.07
N VAL A 541 -6.51 36.06 13.54
CA VAL A 541 -5.76 36.44 12.32
C VAL A 541 -4.26 36.38 12.55
N GLU A 542 -3.80 36.78 13.74
CA GLU A 542 -2.39 36.78 14.13
C GLU A 542 -1.83 35.36 14.25
N GLU A 543 -2.61 34.45 14.83
CA GLU A 543 -2.24 33.03 14.96
C GLU A 543 -2.22 32.35 13.58
N PHE A 544 -3.22 32.63 12.74
CA PHE A 544 -3.28 32.13 11.37
C PHE A 544 -2.06 32.59 10.57
N ALA A 545 -1.70 33.88 10.65
CA ALA A 545 -0.51 34.43 9.99
C ALA A 545 0.77 33.70 10.45
N SER A 546 0.94 33.49 11.76
CA SER A 546 2.08 32.74 12.31
C SER A 546 2.12 31.30 11.80
N ILE A 547 0.99 30.59 11.78
CA ILE A 547 0.89 29.21 11.30
C ILE A 547 1.28 29.12 9.82
N THR A 548 0.75 30.03 8.99
CA THR A 548 1.07 30.05 7.54
C THR A 548 2.55 30.35 7.29
N SER A 549 3.15 31.28 8.03
CA SER A 549 4.58 31.59 7.93
C SER A 549 5.45 30.39 8.28
N HIS A 550 5.18 29.74 9.43
CA HIS A 550 5.90 28.53 9.82
C HIS A 550 5.68 27.39 8.82
N LEU A 551 4.48 27.26 8.26
CA LEU A 551 4.21 26.21 7.27
C LEU A 551 5.05 26.41 6.01
N THR A 552 5.15 27.65 5.50
CA THR A 552 6.03 27.99 4.35
C THR A 552 7.50 27.67 4.62
N GLU A 553 7.97 27.80 5.86
CA GLU A 553 9.34 27.42 6.23
C GLU A 553 9.55 25.90 6.31
N LEU A 554 8.51 25.15 6.69
CA LEU A 554 8.58 23.70 6.91
C LEU A 554 8.38 22.87 5.64
N ILE A 555 7.66 23.40 4.64
CA ILE A 555 7.33 22.67 3.41
C ILE A 555 8.00 23.32 2.20
N ALA A 556 8.33 22.53 1.18
CA ALA A 556 8.86 23.06 -0.07
C ALA A 556 7.83 23.98 -0.75
N ASP A 557 8.30 25.04 -1.44
CA ASP A 557 7.45 26.01 -2.14
C ASP A 557 6.42 25.33 -3.06
N GLN A 558 6.82 24.25 -3.75
CA GLN A 558 5.93 23.47 -4.61
C GLN A 558 4.76 22.84 -3.83
N ALA A 559 5.00 22.31 -2.62
CA ALA A 559 3.96 21.71 -1.80
C ALA A 559 2.97 22.77 -1.28
N MET A 560 3.45 23.99 -1.01
CA MET A 560 2.58 25.12 -0.65
C MET A 560 1.69 25.54 -1.83
N GLU A 561 2.25 25.66 -3.04
CA GLU A 561 1.46 25.96 -4.24
C GLU A 561 0.41 24.87 -4.53
N GLU A 562 0.78 23.60 -4.39
CA GLU A 562 -0.14 22.48 -4.54
C GLU A 562 -1.29 22.52 -3.53
N LEU A 563 -1.01 22.84 -2.26
CA LEU A 563 -2.02 23.02 -1.21
C LEU A 563 -3.00 24.16 -1.53
N LEU A 564 -2.50 25.30 -2.02
CA LEU A 564 -3.33 26.44 -2.42
C LEU A 564 -4.20 26.12 -3.65
N ASP A 565 -3.65 25.38 -4.62
CA ASP A 565 -4.38 24.93 -5.79
C ASP A 565 -5.48 23.93 -5.43
N ASP A 566 -5.17 22.99 -4.53
CA ASP A 566 -6.15 22.05 -3.98
C ASP A 566 -7.24 22.77 -3.20
N ALA A 567 -6.89 23.80 -2.42
CA ALA A 567 -7.86 24.64 -1.74
C ALA A 567 -8.87 25.25 -2.73
N ALA A 568 -8.38 25.86 -3.81
CA ALA A 568 -9.25 26.46 -4.81
C ALA A 568 -10.11 25.44 -5.59
N ARG A 569 -9.64 24.19 -5.73
CA ARG A 569 -10.38 23.11 -6.41
C ARG A 569 -11.43 22.44 -5.53
N ALA A 570 -11.13 22.21 -4.26
CA ALA A 570 -11.93 21.38 -3.38
C ALA A 570 -12.85 22.17 -2.44
N CYS A 571 -12.50 23.41 -2.07
CA CYS A 571 -13.31 24.20 -1.15
C CYS A 571 -14.71 24.49 -1.70
N SER A 572 -15.68 24.59 -0.80
CA SER A 572 -16.99 25.19 -1.08
C SER A 572 -16.88 26.72 -1.23
N PRO A 573 -17.87 27.41 -1.84
CA PRO A 573 -17.81 28.86 -2.04
C PRO A 573 -17.62 29.66 -0.75
N SER A 574 -18.19 29.21 0.37
CA SER A 574 -18.02 29.87 1.67
C SER A 574 -16.62 29.66 2.24
N GLN A 575 -16.07 28.44 2.14
CA GLN A 575 -14.71 28.13 2.59
C GLN A 575 -13.65 28.88 1.79
N ALA A 576 -13.80 28.95 0.46
CA ALA A 576 -12.88 29.70 -0.40
C ALA A 576 -12.89 31.20 -0.07
N ALA A 577 -14.07 31.81 0.08
CA ALA A 577 -14.18 33.22 0.47
C ALA A 577 -13.57 33.49 1.86
N TYR A 578 -13.75 32.54 2.78
CA TYR A 578 -13.22 32.63 4.13
C TYR A 578 -11.68 32.54 4.15
N LEU A 579 -11.09 31.64 3.36
CA LEU A 579 -9.63 31.56 3.20
C LEU A 579 -9.04 32.83 2.59
N VAL A 580 -9.64 33.34 1.51
CA VAL A 580 -9.18 34.57 0.83
C VAL A 580 -9.17 35.74 1.81
N THR A 581 -10.26 35.94 2.55
CA THR A 581 -10.37 37.06 3.51
C THR A 581 -9.43 36.94 4.70
N LYS A 582 -9.18 35.72 5.19
CA LYS A 582 -8.19 35.49 6.25
C LYS A 582 -6.75 35.67 5.80
N LEU A 583 -6.39 35.20 4.61
CA LEU A 583 -5.07 35.41 4.03
C LEU A 583 -4.79 36.89 3.79
N ASP A 584 -5.78 37.62 3.27
CA ASP A 584 -5.72 39.06 3.07
C ASP A 584 -5.52 39.82 4.40
N ALA A 585 -6.32 39.50 5.41
CA ALA A 585 -6.17 40.09 6.75
C ALA A 585 -4.82 39.75 7.41
N ALA A 586 -4.19 38.63 7.04
CA ALA A 586 -2.87 38.20 7.50
C ALA A 586 -1.71 38.82 6.70
N GLY A 587 -1.98 39.64 5.67
CA GLY A 587 -0.95 40.25 4.81
C GLY A 587 -0.33 39.28 3.80
N GLN A 588 -0.98 38.16 3.51
CA GLN A 588 -0.54 37.14 2.55
C GLN A 588 -1.23 37.35 1.19
N ASP A 589 -0.89 38.47 0.53
CA ASP A 589 -1.57 38.93 -0.69
C ASP A 589 -1.48 37.95 -1.86
N GLY A 590 -0.29 37.38 -2.11
CA GLY A 590 -0.06 36.43 -3.20
C GLY A 590 -0.92 35.15 -3.10
N PRO A 591 -0.89 34.44 -1.95
CA PRO A 591 -1.77 33.30 -1.71
C PRO A 591 -3.27 33.64 -1.80
N ALA A 592 -3.69 34.80 -1.26
CA ALA A 592 -5.08 35.25 -1.33
C ALA A 592 -5.54 35.48 -2.78
N GLU A 593 -4.73 36.18 -3.59
CA GLU A 593 -5.00 36.44 -5.00
C GLU A 593 -5.06 35.14 -5.82
N ARG A 594 -4.16 34.19 -5.54
CA ARG A 594 -4.15 32.89 -6.21
C ARG A 594 -5.45 32.11 -5.96
N ILE A 595 -5.88 31.97 -4.70
CA ILE A 595 -7.13 31.25 -4.38
C ILE A 595 -8.33 31.98 -4.99
N PHE A 596 -8.35 33.32 -4.94
CA PHE A 596 -9.42 34.13 -5.55
C PHE A 596 -9.59 33.81 -7.04
N TRP A 597 -8.52 33.92 -7.83
CA TRP A 597 -8.60 33.70 -9.28
C TRP A 597 -8.89 32.24 -9.67
N LEU A 598 -8.28 31.28 -8.99
CA LEU A 598 -8.55 29.86 -9.24
C LEU A 598 -10.01 29.49 -8.90
N SER A 599 -10.57 30.08 -7.83
CA SER A 599 -11.98 29.90 -7.47
C SER A 599 -12.93 30.46 -8.54
N LEU A 600 -12.51 31.48 -9.29
CA LEU A 600 -13.28 32.06 -10.40
C LEU A 600 -13.19 31.26 -11.70
N HIS A 601 -12.18 30.40 -11.86
CA HIS A 601 -12.09 29.47 -12.99
C HIS A 601 -13.03 28.26 -12.86
N ARG A 602 -13.64 28.08 -11.68
CA ARG A 602 -14.69 27.08 -11.42
C ARG A 602 -15.99 27.43 -12.17
N PRO A 603 -16.96 26.49 -12.29
CA PRO A 603 -18.24 26.78 -12.92
C PRO A 603 -18.91 28.04 -12.34
N VAL A 604 -19.60 28.81 -13.20
CA VAL A 604 -20.15 30.14 -12.88
C VAL A 604 -20.97 30.17 -11.57
N GLY A 605 -21.68 29.10 -11.23
CA GLY A 605 -22.44 29.00 -9.98
C GLY A 605 -21.56 29.01 -8.72
N HIS A 606 -20.40 28.33 -8.78
CA HIS A 606 -19.42 28.30 -7.69
C HIS A 606 -18.72 29.66 -7.55
N ALA A 607 -18.26 30.22 -8.67
CA ALA A 607 -17.64 31.54 -8.72
C ALA A 607 -18.58 32.62 -8.15
N ALA A 608 -19.83 32.68 -8.63
CA ALA A 608 -20.84 33.63 -8.15
C ALA A 608 -21.18 33.46 -6.65
N GLY A 609 -21.18 32.21 -6.15
CA GLY A 609 -21.35 31.94 -4.73
C GLY A 609 -20.19 32.49 -3.88
N THR A 610 -18.96 32.33 -4.37
CA THR A 610 -17.74 32.77 -3.67
C THR A 610 -17.72 34.29 -3.59
N LEU A 611 -18.02 34.98 -4.70
CA LEU A 611 -18.11 36.43 -4.75
C LEU A 611 -19.16 36.99 -3.79
N ARG A 612 -20.32 36.34 -3.63
CA ARG A 612 -21.33 36.75 -2.66
C ARG A 612 -20.80 36.69 -1.22
N HIS A 613 -20.08 35.62 -0.86
CA HIS A 613 -19.50 35.49 0.46
C HIS A 613 -18.36 36.51 0.70
N LEU A 614 -17.55 36.79 -0.33
CA LEU A 614 -16.50 37.82 -0.26
C LEU A 614 -17.08 39.23 -0.08
N ASP A 615 -18.22 39.52 -0.71
CA ASP A 615 -18.91 40.80 -0.59
C ASP A 615 -19.43 41.03 0.84
N VAL A 616 -20.07 39.99 1.42
CA VAL A 616 -20.53 40.01 2.82
C VAL A 616 -19.35 40.20 3.78
N ALA A 617 -18.20 39.62 3.47
CA ALA A 617 -16.99 39.75 4.28
C ALA A 617 -16.22 41.07 4.06
N GLY A 618 -16.63 41.91 3.12
CA GLY A 618 -15.96 43.19 2.83
C GLY A 618 -14.56 43.03 2.22
N SER A 619 -14.35 42.00 1.40
CA SER A 619 -13.04 41.72 0.79
C SER A 619 -12.56 42.85 -0.12
N ARG A 620 -11.26 43.18 -0.07
CA ARG A 620 -10.67 44.23 -0.92
C ARG A 620 -10.84 43.97 -2.41
N PHE A 621 -10.77 42.70 -2.84
CA PHE A 621 -10.94 42.23 -4.22
C PHE A 621 -12.29 42.63 -4.85
N LEU A 622 -13.26 43.05 -4.02
CA LEU A 622 -14.57 43.53 -4.45
C LEU A 622 -14.81 45.01 -4.15
N SER A 623 -13.77 45.76 -3.80
CA SER A 623 -13.82 47.22 -3.69
C SER A 623 -13.97 47.84 -5.08
N ASP A 624 -14.71 48.94 -5.16
CA ASP A 624 -14.96 49.63 -6.43
C ASP A 624 -13.66 50.13 -7.08
N THR A 625 -12.67 50.51 -6.26
CA THR A 625 -11.34 50.93 -6.68
C THR A 625 -10.55 49.80 -7.31
N GLU A 626 -10.43 48.64 -6.63
CA GLU A 626 -9.67 47.51 -7.20
C GLU A 626 -10.34 47.00 -8.48
N LEU A 627 -11.66 46.80 -8.47
CA LEU A 627 -12.39 46.35 -9.67
C LEU A 627 -12.19 47.27 -10.88
N SER A 628 -12.10 48.59 -10.66
CA SER A 628 -11.87 49.57 -11.73
C SER A 628 -10.44 49.55 -12.27
N GLU A 629 -9.47 49.07 -11.49
CA GLU A 629 -8.05 49.01 -11.84
C GLU A 629 -7.60 47.63 -12.34
N LEU A 630 -8.37 46.56 -12.08
CA LEU A 630 -8.02 45.17 -12.46
C LEU A 630 -7.67 44.98 -13.94
N TRP A 631 -8.21 45.82 -14.84
CA TRP A 631 -7.90 45.72 -16.26
C TRP A 631 -6.49 46.15 -16.64
N LEU A 632 -5.82 46.95 -15.79
CA LEU A 632 -4.43 47.33 -16.00
C LEU A 632 -3.48 46.15 -15.78
N THR A 633 -3.89 45.20 -14.94
CA THR A 633 -3.02 44.13 -14.44
C THR A 633 -3.40 42.74 -14.95
N HIS A 634 -4.65 42.51 -15.37
CA HIS A 634 -5.17 41.18 -15.69
C HIS A 634 -5.64 41.01 -17.15
N PRO A 635 -5.58 39.78 -17.71
CA PRO A 635 -5.97 39.54 -19.09
C PRO A 635 -7.50 39.66 -19.28
N PRO A 636 -7.96 40.12 -20.46
CA PRO A 636 -9.39 40.31 -20.73
C PRO A 636 -10.27 39.07 -20.57
N SER A 637 -9.70 37.86 -20.72
CA SER A 637 -10.42 36.60 -20.53
C SER A 637 -10.82 36.33 -19.08
N ASP A 638 -9.99 36.77 -18.12
CA ASP A 638 -10.24 36.53 -16.69
C ASP A 638 -11.21 37.56 -16.15
N LEU A 639 -11.08 38.81 -16.61
CA LEU A 639 -12.04 39.88 -16.37
C LEU A 639 -13.44 39.53 -16.93
N ALA A 640 -13.52 38.93 -18.13
CA ALA A 640 -14.78 38.47 -18.69
C ALA A 640 -15.44 37.40 -17.80
N ARG A 641 -14.67 36.42 -17.31
CA ARG A 641 -15.17 35.39 -16.39
C ARG A 641 -15.65 35.99 -15.06
N LEU A 642 -14.90 36.91 -14.49
CA LEU A 642 -15.29 37.64 -13.28
C LEU A 642 -16.57 38.45 -13.51
N ALA A 643 -16.69 39.15 -14.64
CA ALA A 643 -17.88 39.91 -15.00
C ALA A 643 -19.13 39.02 -15.13
N VAL A 644 -19.01 37.83 -15.73
CA VAL A 644 -20.11 36.85 -15.81
C VAL A 644 -20.53 36.36 -14.42
N ALA A 645 -19.57 36.07 -13.54
CA ALA A 645 -19.86 35.64 -12.17
C ALA A 645 -20.49 36.76 -11.33
N LEU A 646 -20.04 38.01 -11.50
CA LEU A 646 -20.61 39.19 -10.86
C LEU A 646 -22.02 39.49 -11.37
N GLU A 647 -22.30 39.39 -12.67
CA GLU A 647 -23.65 39.65 -13.19
C GLU A 647 -24.71 38.73 -12.54
N ARG A 648 -24.32 37.52 -12.16
CA ARG A 648 -25.20 36.57 -11.47
C ARG A 648 -25.37 36.84 -9.98
N SER A 649 -24.42 37.51 -9.33
CA SER A 649 -24.38 37.66 -7.86
C SER A 649 -24.50 39.11 -7.41
N LEU A 650 -23.76 40.02 -8.05
CA LEU A 650 -23.57 41.44 -7.73
C LEU A 650 -23.55 42.26 -9.04
N PRO A 651 -24.70 42.40 -9.74
CA PRO A 651 -24.75 42.99 -11.08
C PRO A 651 -24.33 44.46 -11.14
N HIS A 652 -24.40 45.20 -10.03
CA HIS A 652 -23.94 46.59 -9.96
C HIS A 652 -22.41 46.70 -10.11
N LYS A 653 -21.67 45.67 -9.67
CA LYS A 653 -20.20 45.64 -9.70
C LYS A 653 -19.64 45.16 -11.05
N SER A 654 -20.47 44.49 -11.87
CA SER A 654 -20.04 44.06 -13.21
C SER A 654 -19.77 45.25 -14.14
N GLU A 655 -20.47 46.38 -13.93
CA GLU A 655 -20.30 47.60 -14.74
C GLU A 655 -18.91 48.22 -14.58
N LEU A 656 -18.32 48.16 -13.37
CA LEU A 656 -16.98 48.67 -13.09
C LEU A 656 -15.89 47.94 -13.89
N LEU A 657 -16.06 46.63 -14.12
CA LEU A 657 -15.11 45.82 -14.90
C LEU A 657 -15.25 45.99 -16.41
N LEU A 658 -16.46 46.31 -16.87
CA LEU A 658 -16.79 46.41 -18.29
C LEU A 658 -16.57 47.81 -18.85
N GLY A 659 -16.09 48.76 -18.03
CA GLY A 659 -15.65 50.07 -18.48
C GLY A 659 -14.65 49.97 -19.64
N ILE A 660 -14.85 50.80 -20.66
CA ILE A 660 -14.05 50.81 -21.89
C ILE A 660 -13.15 52.03 -22.02
N ALA A 661 -13.21 52.93 -21.04
CA ALA A 661 -12.38 54.13 -20.98
C ALA A 661 -10.90 53.71 -20.91
N GLU A 662 -10.07 54.35 -21.74
CA GLU A 662 -8.61 54.15 -21.80
C GLU A 662 -8.14 52.72 -22.20
N ARG A 663 -9.06 51.82 -22.56
CA ARG A 663 -8.70 50.44 -22.96
C ARG A 663 -8.29 50.33 -24.43
N PRO A 664 -7.22 49.58 -24.74
CA PRO A 664 -6.86 49.27 -26.12
C PRO A 664 -7.95 48.49 -26.86
N VAL A 665 -8.16 48.81 -28.14
CA VAL A 665 -9.16 48.17 -29.02
C VAL A 665 -9.07 46.64 -29.01
N HIS A 666 -7.84 46.11 -29.04
CA HIS A 666 -7.60 44.66 -29.05
C HIS A 666 -8.00 43.97 -27.73
N GLN A 667 -7.89 44.65 -26.58
CA GLN A 667 -8.30 44.09 -25.29
C GLN A 667 -9.82 44.01 -25.19
N VAL A 668 -10.53 45.05 -25.66
CA VAL A 668 -12.01 45.04 -25.73
C VAL A 668 -12.50 43.99 -26.74
N ALA A 669 -11.82 43.81 -27.88
CA ALA A 669 -12.14 42.73 -28.82
C ALA A 669 -12.01 41.34 -28.18
N THR A 670 -10.95 41.10 -27.40
CA THR A 670 -10.72 39.84 -26.67
C THR A 670 -11.72 39.65 -25.51
N MET A 671 -12.09 40.73 -24.82
CA MET A 671 -13.14 40.73 -23.78
C MET A 671 -14.48 40.30 -24.38
N VAL A 672 -14.92 40.96 -25.47
CA VAL A 672 -16.18 40.63 -26.16
C VAL A 672 -16.17 39.20 -26.66
N ASP A 673 -15.08 38.74 -27.29
CA ASP A 673 -14.94 37.34 -27.71
C ASP A 673 -15.05 36.35 -26.53
N SER A 674 -14.46 36.69 -25.38
CA SER A 674 -14.54 35.85 -24.17
C SER A 674 -15.96 35.82 -23.58
N LEU A 675 -16.67 36.95 -23.59
CA LEU A 675 -18.07 37.05 -23.14
C LEU A 675 -19.02 36.27 -24.06
N GLU A 676 -18.84 36.35 -25.37
CA GLU A 676 -19.63 35.60 -26.36
C GLU A 676 -19.39 34.08 -26.24
N LYS A 677 -18.14 33.66 -26.02
CA LYS A 677 -17.82 32.25 -25.74
C LYS A 677 -18.43 31.73 -24.44
N ALA A 678 -18.66 32.62 -23.48
CA ALA A 678 -19.35 32.31 -22.23
C ALA A 678 -20.88 32.47 -22.32
N GLU A 679 -21.43 32.68 -23.53
CA GLU A 679 -22.86 32.93 -23.80
C GLU A 679 -23.46 34.13 -23.03
N ALA A 680 -22.60 35.07 -22.60
CA ALA A 680 -22.97 36.23 -21.80
C ALA A 680 -23.41 37.42 -22.68
N ASN A 681 -24.39 37.17 -23.56
CA ASN A 681 -24.82 38.11 -24.59
C ASN A 681 -25.31 39.46 -24.04
N THR A 682 -25.83 39.49 -22.81
CA THR A 682 -26.25 40.74 -22.16
C THR A 682 -25.05 41.63 -21.84
N LEU A 683 -23.96 41.04 -21.36
CA LEU A 683 -22.74 41.76 -21.00
C LEU A 683 -21.96 42.21 -22.24
N SER A 684 -21.85 41.35 -23.25
CA SER A 684 -21.22 41.75 -24.52
C SER A 684 -21.96 42.91 -25.17
N ASN A 685 -23.30 42.88 -25.19
CA ASN A 685 -24.11 43.99 -25.69
C ASN A 685 -23.93 45.28 -24.88
N LYS A 686 -23.76 45.20 -23.54
CA LYS A 686 -23.45 46.38 -22.70
C LYS A 686 -22.12 47.01 -23.14
N VAL A 687 -21.07 46.22 -23.31
CA VAL A 687 -19.75 46.69 -23.77
C VAL A 687 -19.84 47.30 -25.18
N LEU A 688 -20.51 46.63 -26.12
CA LEU A 688 -20.64 47.12 -27.50
C LEU A 688 -21.44 48.43 -27.58
N ARG A 689 -22.45 48.62 -26.71
CA ARG A 689 -23.18 49.89 -26.61
C ARG A 689 -22.29 51.02 -26.11
N ALA A 690 -21.54 50.79 -25.02
CA ALA A 690 -20.59 51.75 -24.52
C ALA A 690 -19.59 52.16 -25.63
N VAL A 691 -19.09 51.19 -26.42
CA VAL A 691 -18.17 51.49 -27.53
C VAL A 691 -18.81 52.41 -28.58
N ILE A 692 -20.08 52.16 -28.92
CA ILE A 692 -20.80 52.99 -29.89
C ILE A 692 -20.97 54.42 -29.36
N ASP A 693 -21.22 54.56 -28.06
CA ASP A 693 -21.53 55.83 -27.42
C ASP A 693 -20.27 56.67 -27.09
N GLU A 694 -19.17 56.03 -26.69
CA GLU A 694 -17.98 56.69 -26.12
C GLU A 694 -16.75 56.70 -27.05
N TRP A 695 -16.58 55.71 -27.93
CA TRP A 695 -15.36 55.62 -28.75
C TRP A 695 -15.41 56.45 -30.03
N SER A 696 -14.23 56.86 -30.51
CA SER A 696 -14.07 57.52 -31.81
C SER A 696 -14.35 56.59 -32.99
N MET A 697 -14.80 57.14 -34.13
CA MET A 697 -15.09 56.37 -35.35
C MET A 697 -13.93 55.47 -35.82
N PRO A 698 -12.65 55.90 -35.79
CA PRO A 698 -11.52 55.02 -36.13
C PRO A 698 -11.37 53.83 -35.17
N ALA A 699 -11.54 54.04 -33.86
CA ALA A 699 -11.44 52.97 -32.86
C ALA A 699 -12.59 51.96 -33.00
N GLN A 700 -13.82 52.44 -33.29
CA GLN A 700 -14.96 51.58 -33.61
C GLN A 700 -14.70 50.74 -34.87
N ALA A 701 -14.13 51.33 -35.93
CA ALA A 701 -13.79 50.61 -37.16
C ALA A 701 -12.69 49.55 -36.94
N GLN A 702 -11.69 49.84 -36.12
CA GLN A 702 -10.67 48.87 -35.73
C GLN A 702 -11.25 47.73 -34.87
N LEU A 703 -12.22 48.01 -34.00
CA LEU A 703 -12.90 46.97 -33.22
C LEU A 703 -13.66 46.01 -34.14
N ILE A 704 -14.38 46.51 -35.14
CA ILE A 704 -15.09 45.68 -36.12
C ILE A 704 -14.12 44.68 -36.77
N ILE A 705 -12.97 45.14 -37.24
CA ILE A 705 -11.94 44.28 -37.84
C ILE A 705 -11.43 43.26 -36.81
N GLY A 706 -11.13 43.69 -35.59
CA GLY A 706 -10.67 42.80 -34.52
C GLY A 706 -11.69 41.73 -34.12
N LEU A 707 -12.99 42.02 -34.21
CA LEU A 707 -14.08 41.07 -33.99
C LEU A 707 -14.27 40.12 -35.18
N GLU A 708 -14.16 40.62 -36.41
CA GLU A 708 -14.19 39.80 -37.64
C GLU A 708 -13.06 38.77 -37.66
N GLU A 709 -11.83 39.19 -37.33
CA GLU A 709 -10.66 38.31 -37.22
C GLU A 709 -10.84 37.22 -36.14
N ARG A 710 -11.62 37.50 -35.09
CA ARG A 710 -11.97 36.55 -34.02
C ARG A 710 -13.23 35.73 -34.33
N SER A 711 -13.78 35.82 -35.54
CA SER A 711 -15.02 35.15 -35.96
C SER A 711 -16.30 35.60 -35.23
N GLN A 712 -16.27 36.76 -34.56
CA GLN A 712 -17.42 37.35 -33.87
C GLN A 712 -18.24 38.24 -34.81
N ILE A 713 -18.69 37.64 -35.93
CA ILE A 713 -19.36 38.35 -37.04
C ILE A 713 -20.67 39.01 -36.60
N GLY A 714 -21.40 38.40 -35.67
CA GLY A 714 -22.63 38.97 -35.10
C GLY A 714 -22.38 40.28 -34.37
N CYS A 715 -21.37 40.32 -33.50
CA CYS A 715 -20.94 41.52 -32.77
C CYS A 715 -20.39 42.60 -33.72
N ALA A 716 -19.59 42.21 -34.72
CA ALA A 716 -19.08 43.12 -35.73
C ALA A 716 -20.21 43.81 -36.51
N ARG A 717 -21.21 43.05 -36.97
CA ARG A 717 -22.41 43.59 -37.64
C ARG A 717 -23.24 44.48 -36.72
N TYR A 718 -23.35 44.14 -35.44
CA TYR A 718 -24.08 44.95 -34.45
C TYR A 718 -23.51 46.37 -34.35
N VAL A 719 -22.18 46.48 -34.25
CA VAL A 719 -21.48 47.77 -34.21
C VAL A 719 -21.56 48.48 -35.57
N GLU A 720 -21.33 47.77 -36.68
CA GLU A 720 -21.42 48.33 -38.03
C GLU A 720 -22.80 48.93 -38.31
N GLN A 721 -23.88 48.22 -38.01
CA GLN A 721 -25.25 48.71 -38.24
C GLN A 721 -25.57 49.97 -37.43
N ARG A 722 -25.18 50.03 -36.15
CA ARG A 722 -25.47 51.17 -35.29
C ARG A 722 -24.55 52.38 -35.55
N ALA A 723 -23.32 52.17 -36.01
CA ALA A 723 -22.39 53.23 -36.39
C ALA A 723 -22.61 53.73 -37.85
N SER A 724 -23.24 52.93 -38.71
CA SER A 724 -23.39 53.17 -40.16
C SER A 724 -24.21 54.39 -40.57
N HIS A 725 -24.94 55.05 -39.66
CA HIS A 725 -25.73 56.23 -39.98
C HIS A 725 -24.91 57.45 -40.42
N LYS A 726 -23.58 57.40 -40.29
CA LYS A 726 -22.65 58.46 -40.69
C LYS A 726 -21.87 58.03 -41.94
N LYS A 727 -22.07 58.71 -43.08
CA LYS A 727 -21.35 58.43 -44.36
C LYS A 727 -19.82 58.38 -44.18
N GLU A 728 -19.31 59.16 -43.25
CA GLU A 728 -17.89 59.25 -42.87
C GLU A 728 -17.36 57.94 -42.28
N PHE A 729 -18.14 57.25 -41.44
CA PHE A 729 -17.76 55.98 -40.83
C PHE A 729 -17.55 54.86 -41.87
N ALA A 730 -18.44 54.77 -42.86
CA ALA A 730 -18.33 53.79 -43.94
C ALA A 730 -17.04 53.96 -44.77
N ALA A 731 -16.55 55.20 -44.92
CA ALA A 731 -15.28 55.47 -45.58
C ALA A 731 -14.08 55.02 -44.72
N ILE A 732 -14.13 55.31 -43.41
CA ILE A 732 -13.09 54.90 -42.44
C ILE A 732 -13.00 53.37 -42.34
N LEU A 733 -14.13 52.67 -42.23
CA LEU A 733 -14.16 51.20 -42.15
C LEU A 733 -13.66 50.54 -43.44
N ARG A 734 -14.01 51.09 -44.62
CA ARG A 734 -13.46 50.62 -45.91
C ARG A 734 -11.95 50.84 -46.01
N ALA A 735 -11.46 51.99 -45.55
CA ALA A 735 -10.03 52.28 -45.54
C ALA A 735 -9.28 51.31 -44.60
N ALA A 736 -9.82 51.04 -43.42
CA ALA A 736 -9.23 50.10 -42.45
C ALA A 736 -9.25 48.64 -42.96
N ARG A 737 -10.36 48.17 -43.55
CA ARG A 737 -10.43 46.83 -44.18
C ARG A 737 -9.45 46.68 -45.36
N ASN A 738 -9.17 47.77 -46.09
CA ASN A 738 -8.22 47.79 -47.20
C ASN A 738 -6.74 47.86 -46.78
N GLN A 739 -6.43 48.46 -45.62
CA GLN A 739 -5.07 48.50 -45.06
C GLN A 739 -4.59 47.12 -44.56
N ASN A 740 -5.49 46.19 -44.22
CA ASN A 740 -5.17 44.84 -43.73
C ASN A 740 -4.95 43.77 -44.82
N LYS A 741 -4.67 44.13 -46.09
CA LYS A 741 -4.05 43.20 -47.05
C LYS A 741 -2.57 43.03 -46.66
N PRO A 742 -2.02 41.81 -46.52
CA PRO A 742 -0.84 41.59 -45.71
C PRO A 742 0.43 42.13 -46.39
N ALA A 743 0.89 43.28 -45.93
CA ALA A 743 2.30 43.64 -45.92
C ALA A 743 2.66 43.85 -44.44
N GLU A 744 3.09 42.76 -43.79
CA GLU A 744 3.54 42.67 -42.39
C GLU A 744 2.48 43.02 -41.30
N PRO A 745 2.33 42.20 -40.23
CA PRO A 745 1.49 42.58 -39.09
C PRO A 745 2.15 43.73 -38.30
N TRP A 746 1.40 44.81 -38.08
CA TRP A 746 1.84 46.08 -37.47
C TRP A 746 1.87 46.08 -35.93
N TRP A 747 2.19 44.97 -35.25
CA TRP A 747 2.32 44.93 -33.78
C TRP A 747 3.75 44.59 -33.32
N PRO A 748 4.34 45.25 -32.29
CA PRO A 748 5.71 44.98 -31.83
C PRO A 748 5.87 43.91 -30.73
N TRP A 749 4.81 43.35 -30.15
CA TRP A 749 4.91 42.62 -28.86
C TRP A 749 4.17 41.28 -28.76
N TRP A 750 3.74 40.64 -29.87
CA TRP A 750 3.48 39.20 -29.79
C TRP A 750 4.83 38.53 -29.55
N PRO A 751 4.98 37.72 -28.49
CA PRO A 751 6.13 36.84 -28.42
C PRO A 751 6.06 35.99 -29.67
N ARG A 752 7.19 35.87 -30.39
CA ARG A 752 7.39 34.70 -31.23
C ARG A 752 7.26 33.49 -30.30
N GLN A 753 6.03 32.97 -30.12
CA GLN A 753 5.90 31.54 -30.13
C GLN A 753 6.39 31.16 -31.53
N ARG A 754 7.70 30.93 -31.63
CA ARG A 754 8.16 29.73 -32.32
C ARG A 754 7.15 28.70 -31.84
N ILE A 755 6.24 28.29 -32.73
CA ILE A 755 5.53 27.05 -32.52
C ILE A 755 6.67 26.08 -32.29
N THR A 756 6.94 25.76 -31.01
CA THR A 756 7.75 24.62 -30.65
C THR A 756 6.95 23.49 -31.22
N TYR A 757 7.37 23.10 -32.41
CA TYR A 757 6.78 22.05 -33.21
C TYR A 757 6.72 20.81 -32.32
N GLN A 758 5.52 20.48 -31.84
CA GLN A 758 5.28 19.23 -31.14
C GLN A 758 4.99 18.19 -32.22
N PRO A 759 5.80 17.11 -32.31
CA PRO A 759 5.44 15.97 -33.16
C PRO A 759 4.07 15.43 -32.73
N SER A 760 3.40 14.73 -33.65
CA SER A 760 2.16 14.02 -33.32
C SER A 760 2.36 13.22 -32.02
N PRO A 761 1.53 13.39 -30.98
CA PRO A 761 1.70 12.68 -29.70
C PRO A 761 1.46 11.17 -29.82
N HIS A 762 1.14 10.69 -31.03
CA HIS A 762 0.83 9.30 -31.32
C HIS A 762 2.05 8.59 -31.87
N THR A 763 2.61 7.69 -31.08
CA THR A 763 3.76 6.87 -31.46
C THR A 763 3.38 5.69 -32.37
N HIS A 764 2.12 5.23 -32.33
CA HIS A 764 1.64 4.02 -33.03
C HIS A 764 0.19 4.12 -33.54
N VAL A 765 -0.13 3.37 -34.61
CA VAL A 765 -1.48 3.23 -35.20
C VAL A 765 -1.89 1.77 -35.27
N MET A 766 -3.14 1.47 -34.89
CA MET A 766 -3.69 0.13 -35.05
C MET A 766 -4.19 -0.08 -36.49
N TYR A 767 -3.84 -1.21 -37.09
CA TYR A 767 -4.29 -1.62 -38.42
C TYR A 767 -4.84 -3.05 -38.39
N VAL A 768 -5.96 -3.31 -39.07
CA VAL A 768 -6.53 -4.66 -39.18
C VAL A 768 -6.09 -5.29 -40.49
N VAL A 769 -5.38 -6.41 -40.41
CA VAL A 769 -4.83 -7.17 -41.56
C VAL A 769 -5.95 -7.68 -42.46
N LYS A 770 -5.84 -7.42 -43.76
CA LYS A 770 -6.77 -7.92 -44.77
C LYS A 770 -6.29 -9.25 -45.36
N ARG A 771 -7.20 -9.93 -46.07
CA ARG A 771 -6.92 -11.19 -46.75
C ARG A 771 -5.76 -11.04 -47.73
N ASP A 772 -4.81 -11.98 -47.67
CA ASP A 772 -3.65 -12.07 -48.57
C ASP A 772 -2.63 -10.91 -48.49
N GLU A 773 -2.65 -10.08 -47.43
CA GLU A 773 -1.62 -9.06 -47.19
C GLU A 773 -0.37 -9.66 -46.53
N THR A 774 0.82 -9.16 -46.89
CA THR A 774 2.07 -9.47 -46.18
C THR A 774 2.53 -8.29 -45.30
N ILE A 775 3.39 -8.56 -44.31
CA ILE A 775 3.98 -7.50 -43.47
C ILE A 775 4.75 -6.49 -44.34
N GLN A 776 5.36 -6.93 -45.44
CA GLN A 776 6.05 -6.05 -46.37
C GLN A 776 5.08 -5.09 -47.07
N ASP A 777 3.90 -5.56 -47.47
CA ASP A 777 2.88 -4.74 -48.11
C ASP A 777 2.35 -3.67 -47.15
N ILE A 778 2.12 -4.06 -45.89
CA ILE A 778 1.69 -3.14 -44.83
C ILE A 778 2.81 -2.13 -44.53
N ALA A 779 4.06 -2.57 -44.39
CA ALA A 779 5.20 -1.70 -44.15
C ALA A 779 5.36 -0.64 -45.24
N ASN A 780 5.25 -1.04 -46.51
CA ASN A 780 5.32 -0.14 -47.66
C ASN A 780 4.19 0.89 -47.63
N ARG A 781 2.96 0.46 -47.35
CA ARG A 781 1.75 1.32 -47.34
C ARG A 781 1.84 2.46 -46.32
N TYR A 782 2.48 2.24 -45.18
CA TYR A 782 2.67 3.27 -44.14
C TYR A 782 4.04 3.96 -44.20
N GLY A 783 4.94 3.53 -45.09
CA GLY A 783 6.29 4.06 -45.20
C GLY A 783 7.18 3.74 -44.00
N VAL A 784 6.98 2.58 -43.37
CA VAL A 784 7.71 2.12 -42.17
C VAL A 784 8.58 0.91 -42.50
N ARG A 785 9.57 0.59 -41.65
CA ARG A 785 10.40 -0.60 -41.85
C ARG A 785 9.65 -1.85 -41.40
N GLN A 786 9.76 -2.94 -42.17
CA GLN A 786 9.18 -4.24 -41.81
C GLN A 786 9.63 -4.71 -40.42
N ALA A 787 10.92 -4.51 -40.08
CA ALA A 787 11.47 -4.82 -38.76
C ALA A 787 10.76 -4.08 -37.63
N GLY A 788 10.39 -2.81 -37.84
CA GLY A 788 9.67 -2.03 -36.82
C GLY A 788 8.28 -2.60 -36.52
N ILE A 789 7.56 -3.10 -37.52
CA ILE A 789 6.26 -3.77 -37.29
C ILE A 789 6.47 -5.11 -36.57
N ILE A 790 7.53 -5.85 -36.91
CA ILE A 790 7.84 -7.15 -36.30
C ILE A 790 8.17 -6.99 -34.81
N ASP A 791 9.06 -6.06 -34.48
CA ASP A 791 9.50 -5.79 -33.10
C ASP A 791 8.35 -5.26 -32.24
N GLU A 792 7.58 -4.29 -32.77
CA GLU A 792 6.45 -3.65 -32.07
C GLU A 792 5.31 -4.64 -31.78
N ASN A 793 5.13 -5.68 -32.60
CA ASN A 793 4.07 -6.68 -32.43
C ASN A 793 4.59 -8.04 -31.93
N GLY A 794 5.88 -8.15 -31.60
CA GLY A 794 6.49 -9.40 -31.12
C GLY A 794 6.33 -10.59 -32.06
N LEU A 795 6.33 -10.37 -33.38
CA LEU A 795 6.08 -11.43 -34.37
C LEU A 795 7.29 -12.39 -34.43
N ARG A 796 7.04 -13.70 -34.30
CA ARG A 796 8.09 -14.73 -34.36
C ARG A 796 8.21 -15.33 -35.76
N VAL A 797 9.43 -15.70 -36.17
CA VAL A 797 9.70 -16.40 -37.45
C VAL A 797 8.77 -17.62 -37.55
N PRO A 798 8.00 -17.81 -38.65
CA PRO A 798 8.13 -17.20 -39.98
C PRO A 798 7.30 -15.92 -40.23
N TYR A 799 6.97 -15.15 -39.20
CA TYR A 799 6.25 -13.86 -39.26
C TYR A 799 4.88 -13.93 -39.97
N THR A 800 4.11 -15.00 -39.68
CA THR A 800 2.78 -15.20 -40.27
C THR A 800 1.75 -14.26 -39.65
N ILE A 801 1.06 -13.49 -40.49
CA ILE A 801 -0.08 -12.64 -40.08
C ILE A 801 -1.40 -13.27 -40.57
N ARG A 802 -2.49 -13.09 -39.82
CA ARG A 802 -3.81 -13.67 -40.13
C ARG A 802 -4.81 -12.58 -40.48
N GLU A 803 -5.72 -12.87 -41.41
CA GLU A 803 -6.86 -11.99 -41.73
C GLU A 803 -7.65 -11.65 -40.46
N GLY A 804 -7.91 -10.36 -40.22
CA GLY A 804 -8.58 -9.85 -39.02
C GLY A 804 -7.68 -9.60 -37.80
N GLN A 805 -6.39 -9.93 -37.87
CA GLN A 805 -5.43 -9.62 -36.81
C GLN A 805 -5.18 -8.10 -36.74
N ALA A 806 -5.23 -7.52 -35.54
CA ALA A 806 -4.86 -6.12 -35.32
C ALA A 806 -3.35 -6.00 -35.06
N LEU A 807 -2.67 -5.15 -35.81
CA LEU A 807 -1.24 -4.85 -35.69
C LEU A 807 -1.03 -3.39 -35.28
N SER A 808 -0.09 -3.15 -34.37
CA SER A 808 0.44 -1.84 -34.00
C SER A 808 1.53 -1.42 -35.00
N ILE A 809 1.27 -0.37 -35.78
CA ILE A 809 2.20 0.16 -36.77
C ILE A 809 2.93 1.36 -36.18
N PRO A 810 4.26 1.29 -35.98
CA PRO A 810 5.04 2.39 -35.42
C PRO A 810 5.13 3.56 -36.39
N LEU A 811 4.78 4.75 -35.93
CA LEU A 811 4.76 5.98 -36.74
C LEU A 811 6.12 6.71 -36.79
N GLU A 812 7.17 6.17 -36.16
CA GLU A 812 8.50 6.78 -36.10
C GLU A 812 9.59 5.96 -36.81
N SER A 813 10.38 6.65 -37.66
CA SER A 813 11.76 6.26 -37.95
C SER A 813 12.59 7.51 -38.23
N GLU A 814 13.73 7.63 -37.57
CA GLU A 814 14.51 8.85 -37.34
C GLU A 814 15.09 9.58 -38.59
N HIS A 815 14.79 9.19 -39.83
CA HIS A 815 15.45 9.81 -40.99
C HIS A 815 14.46 10.19 -42.10
N ARG A 816 14.24 11.52 -42.21
CA ARG A 816 13.31 12.30 -43.08
C ARG A 816 11.94 12.55 -42.47
N ARG A 817 11.88 13.54 -41.56
CA ARG A 817 10.66 14.12 -40.98
C ARG A 817 9.65 14.51 -42.05
N PHE A 818 8.64 13.67 -42.25
CA PHE A 818 7.41 14.11 -42.92
C PHE A 818 6.60 14.93 -41.91
N MET A 819 6.42 16.21 -42.19
CA MET A 819 5.61 17.07 -41.33
C MET A 819 4.18 17.08 -41.84
N VAL A 820 3.27 16.46 -41.08
CA VAL A 820 1.84 16.58 -41.35
C VAL A 820 1.38 18.00 -40.99
N PRO A 821 0.60 18.68 -41.85
CA PRO A 821 0.01 19.98 -41.54
C PRO A 821 -0.89 19.92 -40.29
N PRO A 822 -1.00 21.02 -39.52
CA PRO A 822 -1.86 21.07 -38.34
C PRO A 822 -3.31 20.72 -38.69
N PHE A 823 -3.99 20.00 -37.79
CA PHE A 823 -5.40 19.60 -38.00
C PHE A 823 -6.29 20.83 -38.16
N PRO A 824 -7.02 20.97 -39.28
CA PRO A 824 -7.86 22.14 -39.51
C PRO A 824 -9.08 22.15 -38.58
N ARG A 825 -9.35 23.31 -37.97
CA ARG A 825 -10.42 23.47 -36.96
C ARG A 825 -11.85 23.32 -37.53
N CYS A 826 -11.99 23.38 -38.86
CA CYS A 826 -13.28 23.50 -39.54
C CYS A 826 -13.78 22.22 -40.21
N LEU A 827 -13.16 21.05 -39.97
CA LEU A 827 -13.57 19.78 -40.59
C LEU A 827 -14.71 19.09 -39.82
N GLY A 828 -15.83 18.86 -40.50
CA GLY A 828 -16.92 18.06 -39.96
C GLY A 828 -18.13 17.94 -40.90
N PRO A 829 -18.98 16.92 -40.70
CA PRO A 829 -20.21 16.67 -41.47
C PRO A 829 -21.06 17.93 -41.63
N GLY A 830 -21.52 18.21 -42.85
CA GLY A 830 -22.37 19.37 -43.17
C GLY A 830 -21.65 20.73 -43.24
N ARG A 831 -20.37 20.83 -42.87
CA ARG A 831 -19.61 22.10 -42.94
C ARG A 831 -19.15 22.42 -44.37
N VAL A 832 -18.98 23.71 -44.65
CA VAL A 832 -18.42 24.22 -45.90
C VAL A 832 -17.14 25.01 -45.59
N HIS A 833 -15.98 24.53 -46.04
CA HIS A 833 -14.68 25.17 -45.84
C HIS A 833 -13.65 24.68 -46.85
N ALA A 834 -12.67 25.52 -47.21
CA ALA A 834 -11.59 25.16 -48.16
C ALA A 834 -10.78 23.92 -47.70
N ASP A 835 -10.64 23.72 -46.40
CA ASP A 835 -9.96 22.54 -45.84
C ASP A 835 -10.69 21.22 -46.12
N VAL A 836 -11.99 21.26 -46.42
CA VAL A 836 -12.76 20.06 -46.79
C VAL A 836 -12.36 19.57 -48.18
N GLU A 837 -12.09 20.49 -49.11
CA GLU A 837 -11.57 20.15 -50.42
C GLU A 837 -10.19 19.47 -50.27
N GLN A 838 -9.35 19.97 -49.37
CA GLN A 838 -8.06 19.34 -49.02
C GLN A 838 -8.24 17.93 -48.43
N LEU A 839 -9.22 17.75 -47.53
CA LEU A 839 -9.56 16.43 -46.99
C LEU A 839 -10.02 15.46 -48.09
N GLN A 840 -10.87 15.90 -49.02
CA GLN A 840 -11.34 15.06 -50.12
C GLN A 840 -10.19 14.65 -51.07
N LYS A 841 -9.26 15.57 -51.36
CA LYS A 841 -8.04 15.28 -52.13
C LYS A 841 -7.18 14.21 -51.45
N LEU A 842 -7.04 14.26 -50.12
CA LEU A 842 -6.29 13.26 -49.35
C LEU A 842 -6.99 11.91 -49.32
N LEU A 843 -8.31 11.89 -49.11
CA LEU A 843 -9.11 10.66 -49.13
C LEU A 843 -9.07 9.95 -50.48
N LYS A 844 -9.02 10.71 -51.60
CA LYS A 844 -8.83 10.14 -52.94
C LYS A 844 -7.45 9.52 -53.12
N ARG A 845 -6.39 10.23 -52.69
CA ARG A 845 -5.01 9.73 -52.78
C ARG A 845 -4.79 8.48 -51.91
N ALA A 846 -5.48 8.39 -50.78
CA ALA A 846 -5.46 7.23 -49.91
C ALA A 846 -6.50 6.15 -50.28
N GLU A 847 -7.15 6.26 -51.45
CA GLU A 847 -8.13 5.30 -51.99
C GLU A 847 -9.39 5.04 -51.14
N TYR A 848 -9.70 5.96 -50.21
CA TYR A 848 -10.93 5.92 -49.42
C TYR A 848 -12.11 6.61 -50.10
N LEU A 849 -11.84 7.53 -51.05
CA LEU A 849 -12.85 8.24 -51.83
C LEU A 849 -12.63 7.98 -53.33
N ASP A 850 -13.71 7.68 -54.05
CA ASP A 850 -13.69 7.41 -55.49
C ASP A 850 -13.18 8.63 -56.29
N GLN A 851 -12.28 8.39 -57.24
CA GLN A 851 -11.69 9.39 -58.12
C GLN A 851 -12.75 10.16 -58.95
N LEU A 852 -13.89 9.54 -59.23
CA LEU A 852 -15.02 10.13 -59.96
C LEU A 852 -15.83 11.14 -59.15
N VAL A 853 -15.61 11.26 -57.83
CA VAL A 853 -16.29 12.25 -56.98
C VAL A 853 -15.67 13.63 -57.17
N LEU A 854 -16.45 14.61 -57.64
CA LEU A 854 -15.99 16.01 -57.75
C LEU A 854 -15.66 16.59 -56.37
N GLU A 855 -14.51 17.25 -56.27
CA GLU A 855 -14.06 17.94 -55.06
C GLU A 855 -14.92 19.19 -54.82
N SER A 856 -15.21 19.48 -53.55
CA SER A 856 -15.93 20.66 -53.13
C SER A 856 -15.57 21.04 -51.71
N ASP A 857 -15.86 22.29 -51.34
CA ASP A 857 -15.70 22.78 -49.97
C ASP A 857 -16.70 22.14 -48.99
N HIS A 858 -17.65 21.31 -49.47
CA HIS A 858 -18.72 20.76 -48.66
C HIS A 858 -18.44 19.33 -48.17
N TYR A 859 -18.58 19.12 -46.85
CA TYR A 859 -18.40 17.81 -46.23
C TYR A 859 -19.70 17.00 -46.36
N GLY A 860 -19.90 16.44 -47.54
CA GLY A 860 -21.12 15.72 -47.91
C GLY A 860 -21.12 14.21 -47.58
N PRO A 861 -22.20 13.50 -47.95
CA PRO A 861 -22.42 12.09 -47.56
C PRO A 861 -21.33 11.13 -48.05
N LYS A 862 -20.76 11.36 -49.23
CA LYS A 862 -19.66 10.54 -49.78
C LYS A 862 -18.36 10.72 -48.98
N THR A 863 -18.09 11.94 -48.49
CA THR A 863 -16.97 12.22 -47.59
C THR A 863 -17.18 11.57 -46.23
N CYS A 864 -18.40 11.62 -45.69
CA CYS A 864 -18.76 10.91 -44.46
C CYS A 864 -18.53 9.39 -44.57
N GLN A 865 -18.95 8.77 -45.67
CA GLN A 865 -18.74 7.34 -45.92
C GLN A 865 -17.24 6.98 -46.02
N ALA A 866 -16.45 7.80 -46.71
CA ALA A 866 -15.01 7.60 -46.83
C ALA A 866 -14.31 7.69 -45.46
N VAL A 867 -14.68 8.67 -44.63
CA VAL A 867 -14.11 8.84 -43.28
C VAL A 867 -14.57 7.73 -42.33
N ALA A 868 -15.82 7.27 -42.41
CA ALA A 868 -16.28 6.12 -41.65
C ALA A 868 -15.49 4.85 -41.97
N ARG A 869 -15.17 4.64 -43.25
CA ARG A 869 -14.33 3.52 -43.69
C ARG A 869 -12.91 3.63 -43.15
N LEU A 870 -12.29 4.81 -43.22
CA LEU A 870 -10.99 5.08 -42.62
C LEU A 870 -10.99 4.77 -41.11
N ASN A 871 -11.97 5.30 -40.36
CA ASN A 871 -12.03 5.09 -38.92
C ASN A 871 -12.18 3.61 -38.55
N ARG A 872 -12.92 2.83 -39.36
CA ARG A 872 -13.08 1.38 -39.16
C ARG A 872 -11.79 0.61 -39.45
N GLU A 873 -11.09 0.92 -40.55
CA GLU A 873 -9.85 0.23 -40.94
C GLU A 873 -8.71 0.47 -39.93
N HIS A 874 -8.70 1.61 -39.24
CA HIS A 874 -7.64 1.99 -38.29
C HIS A 874 -8.08 2.05 -36.81
N LEU A 875 -9.26 1.50 -36.48
CA LEU A 875 -9.83 1.47 -35.12
C LEU A 875 -9.87 2.86 -34.43
N LEU A 876 -10.17 3.91 -35.19
CA LEU A 876 -10.21 5.30 -34.71
C LEU A 876 -11.61 5.65 -34.19
N GLY A 877 -11.95 5.14 -33.01
CA GLY A 877 -13.21 5.46 -32.30
C GLY A 877 -14.16 4.27 -32.12
N ARG A 878 -15.27 4.49 -31.39
CA ARG A 878 -16.35 3.50 -31.20
C ARG A 878 -17.07 3.23 -32.54
N PRO A 879 -17.62 2.02 -32.78
CA PRO A 879 -18.41 1.75 -33.97
C PRO A 879 -19.58 2.74 -34.06
N PRO A 880 -19.86 3.31 -35.24
CA PRO A 880 -20.86 4.37 -35.37
C PRO A 880 -22.24 3.84 -34.98
N THR A 881 -22.93 4.54 -34.07
CA THR A 881 -24.38 4.37 -33.87
C THR A 881 -25.12 4.95 -35.08
N PRO A 882 -26.36 4.49 -35.38
CA PRO A 882 -27.12 4.97 -36.54
C PRO A 882 -27.31 6.49 -36.64
N ASP A 883 -27.18 7.23 -35.53
CA ASP A 883 -27.37 8.69 -35.42
C ASP A 883 -26.06 9.51 -35.27
N GLU A 884 -24.87 8.91 -35.33
CA GLU A 884 -23.61 9.68 -35.24
C GLU A 884 -22.95 9.88 -36.62
N ASP A 885 -22.83 11.14 -37.05
CA ASP A 885 -22.12 11.47 -38.28
C ASP A 885 -20.59 11.28 -38.12
N PRO A 886 -19.93 10.49 -39.00
CA PRO A 886 -18.52 10.12 -38.86
C PRO A 886 -17.59 11.34 -39.09
N ARG A 887 -16.95 11.79 -38.02
CA ARG A 887 -15.95 12.88 -38.03
C ARG A 887 -14.54 12.34 -38.20
N ILE A 888 -13.72 13.08 -38.95
CA ILE A 888 -12.29 12.80 -38.99
C ILE A 888 -11.63 13.24 -37.68
N THR A 889 -10.85 12.35 -37.09
CA THR A 889 -10.12 12.62 -35.84
C THR A 889 -8.74 13.22 -36.14
N HIS A 890 -8.11 13.85 -35.13
CA HIS A 890 -6.71 14.29 -35.22
C HIS A 890 -5.78 13.14 -35.65
N LYS A 891 -6.00 11.94 -35.12
CA LYS A 891 -5.25 10.73 -35.48
C LYS A 891 -5.54 10.26 -36.92
N GLY A 892 -6.80 10.35 -37.37
CA GLY A 892 -7.18 10.03 -38.76
C GLY A 892 -6.59 10.97 -39.80
N TRP A 893 -6.42 12.24 -39.47
CA TRP A 893 -5.75 13.23 -40.32
C TRP A 893 -4.27 12.92 -40.54
N ASP A 894 -3.54 12.58 -39.47
CA ASP A 894 -2.15 12.14 -39.55
C ASP A 894 -1.98 10.91 -40.46
N ILE A 895 -2.84 9.91 -40.25
CA ILE A 895 -2.86 8.68 -41.06
C ILE A 895 -3.10 8.99 -42.54
N LEU A 896 -4.07 9.84 -42.88
CA LEU A 896 -4.35 10.18 -44.28
C LEU A 896 -3.18 10.83 -45.00
N PHE A 897 -2.45 11.73 -44.34
CA PHE A 897 -1.28 12.35 -44.94
C PHE A 897 -0.16 11.36 -45.21
N ARG A 898 0.00 10.35 -44.35
CA ARG A 898 0.99 9.30 -44.52
C ARG A 898 0.59 8.30 -45.61
N LEU A 899 -0.67 7.87 -45.63
CA LEU A 899 -1.20 6.99 -46.68
C LEU A 899 -1.20 7.66 -48.06
N ALA A 900 -1.53 8.95 -48.14
CA ALA A 900 -1.44 9.71 -49.39
C ALA A 900 -0.01 9.91 -49.91
N ARG A 901 1.01 9.50 -49.14
CA ARG A 901 2.43 9.56 -49.49
C ARG A 901 3.08 8.19 -49.72
N GLY A 902 2.51 7.13 -49.13
CA GLY A 902 3.00 5.74 -49.19
C GLY A 902 2.43 4.89 -50.33
N GLY A 903 1.92 5.53 -51.39
CA GLY A 903 1.45 4.90 -52.63
C GLY A 903 2.42 5.09 -53.79
#